data_AF-A0A1Y1U8T4-F1
#
_entry.id   AF-A0A1Y1U8T4-F1
#
_cell.length_a   1.000
_cell.length_b   1.000
_cell.length_c   1.000
_cell.angle_alpha   90.00
_cell.angle_beta   90.00
_cell.angle_gamma   90.00
#
_symmetry.space_group_name_H-M   'P 1'
#
loop_
_entity.id
_entity.type
_entity.pdbx_description
1 polymer ?
#
loop_
_entity_poly.entity_id
_entity_poly.type
_entity_poly.pdbx_seq_one_letter_code
_entity_poly.pdbx_strand_id
1 'polypeptide(L)'
;MVVLAFLLSFLFPVLAIQANVAGIVDWHKPLIGEPHLGPTPPGIYDTSKGRRVVSLTKKNVLACIDAKTGDIAWRHLFDEKDPVVSYHVHGDDVILLSGSGGATARSISMETGRVTWEKTLLPESVAQLTVPVHLGTDVGFSDDSVLVLSNGRRITRLAIKSGNQLWSLEAPGVGDTILFKQLLVSGPTVHILALSSGFSKTSLTTLSLSLETSEPRGDLIHVPSIISNPSQALLAAASTPGSAQVVWAEHGRIRTAEVDTHGTLGKTKDLMPGQGHVYDRILEVDGRHQGYILGQKENMAVQIIRVKDGAQIIDEFDSSHHSADKSDSVYAASSLKDSLTFSRVYWTFNMNAGVAQTYTLQGTTSISTAFTFSFDTASHGVLQGLAIAPTIGPKQMPQILLSTSSGASLLVEQEATRWIREESLADLAAVRFVTLGEPAVEQVGHLLTEETFVHRLGRHIFELKDLPGFTLRLVKRMMGKQTTALIPMQTASLHRDQFGFQQVLIAVTRSGKVFALDSSNGYVLWTTNLGTFSSEGSNLHVEDMWVVREVGEGVNPTLAVIATREAAVSYRDVVGYHIDAFTGHVSGDEDDLTHVPKGKTLFQGHLKAAFITRHEHCGTNNKVIAVVDSSDTVYLFPACKKVARALANDTMTYTSLTKGLGTQTLTGYKIGQAVDLLLSSAPQWSYRFSDGEVLGSIAPAGFDSIASFGRVLGDKSTFYKYLNPHLVVMTSTHPLKQTGSVTVLDSVTGRTVYTATMDNVDSARGVIATMSENWLVFTWLETGVGYRMTSVELYEDGNKGQTPGTSSYAQTQDLKVISQSFIAPSGVRQMVMTRSKFGITMKELVYVNDRGQVAHIARRVLDPRRPTGKPTSSDKEEMLIPFDPMIPPDPKRVISHNNQVLGATCLTSSPAHVESTSLLFAHGLDLFFTRGLTPSGSFDILSDAFNKPQLVFTLLTLLMAIRVSQPIIKGRLLKAKWN
;
A
#
# COMPACT_ATOMS: atom_id res chain seq x y z
N MET A 1 2.47 15.09 56.86
CA MET A 1 1.45 14.44 56.00
C MET A 1 0.64 15.43 55.16
N VAL A 2 0.11 16.51 55.72
CA VAL A 2 -0.72 17.49 54.97
C VAL A 2 0.03 18.19 53.83
N VAL A 3 1.32 18.50 54.00
CA VAL A 3 2.16 19.12 52.94
C VAL A 3 2.48 18.14 51.80
N LEU A 4 2.61 16.84 52.09
CA LEU A 4 2.81 15.82 51.05
C LEU A 4 1.51 15.60 50.24
N ALA A 5 0.35 15.67 50.89
CA ALA A 5 -0.96 15.63 50.22
C ALA A 5 -1.23 16.87 49.34
N PHE A 6 -0.74 18.04 49.76
CA PHE A 6 -0.85 19.30 48.98
C PHE A 6 0.13 19.37 47.80
N LEU A 7 1.33 18.78 47.92
CA LEU A 7 2.26 18.63 46.79
C LEU A 7 1.77 17.60 45.76
N LEU A 8 1.06 16.55 46.19
CA LEU A 8 0.40 15.59 45.28
C LEU A 8 -0.78 16.21 44.51
N SER A 9 -1.40 17.30 45.00
CA SER A 9 -2.46 18.00 44.26
C SER A 9 -1.98 18.93 43.13
N PHE A 10 -0.67 19.16 43.01
CA PHE A 10 -0.06 19.88 41.87
C PHE A 10 0.51 18.96 40.79
N LEU A 11 0.42 17.63 40.97
CA LEU A 11 0.56 16.70 39.86
C LEU A 11 -0.72 16.78 39.05
N PHE A 12 -0.76 17.68 38.07
CA PHE A 12 -1.70 17.55 36.97
C PHE A 12 -1.55 16.12 36.44
N PRO A 13 -2.59 15.27 36.50
CA PRO A 13 -2.54 14.04 35.74
C PRO A 13 -2.42 14.49 34.29
N VAL A 14 -1.33 14.09 33.64
CA VAL A 14 -1.20 14.20 32.18
C VAL A 14 -2.31 13.33 31.61
N LEU A 15 -3.51 13.91 31.48
CA LEU A 15 -4.65 13.34 30.77
C LEU A 15 -4.41 13.56 29.28
N ALA A 16 -3.38 12.88 28.78
CA ALA A 16 -3.27 12.48 27.39
C ALA A 16 -4.30 11.36 27.14
N ILE A 17 -4.79 11.20 25.91
CA ILE A 17 -5.49 9.96 25.54
C ILE A 17 -4.55 8.81 25.88
N GLN A 18 -5.07 7.93 26.72
CA GLN A 18 -4.42 6.84 27.46
C GLN A 18 -3.11 6.31 26.84
N ALA A 19 -1.96 6.87 27.21
CA ALA A 19 -0.64 6.33 26.82
C ALA A 19 -0.46 4.86 27.25
N ASN A 20 -1.21 4.42 28.25
CA ASN A 20 -1.28 3.03 28.70
C ASN A 20 -2.01 2.08 27.73
N VAL A 21 -2.61 2.59 26.65
CA VAL A 21 -3.38 1.81 25.67
C VAL A 21 -2.75 1.85 24.28
N ALA A 22 -1.82 2.78 24.04
CA ALA A 22 -1.00 2.82 22.82
C ALA A 22 -0.17 1.51 22.67
N GLY A 23 -0.22 0.91 21.49
CA GLY A 23 0.37 -0.39 21.18
C GLY A 23 -0.45 -1.60 21.68
N ILE A 24 -1.62 -1.38 22.30
CA ILE A 24 -2.52 -2.44 22.78
C ILE A 24 -3.82 -2.50 21.98
N VAL A 25 -4.34 -1.33 21.58
CA VAL A 25 -5.54 -1.20 20.73
C VAL A 25 -5.20 -0.92 19.27
N ASP A 26 -3.94 -0.64 18.99
CA ASP A 26 -3.44 -0.19 17.72
C ASP A 26 -2.11 -0.84 17.37
N TRP A 27 -1.83 -0.93 16.08
CA TRP A 27 -0.54 -1.34 15.54
C TRP A 27 -0.25 -0.57 14.26
N HIS A 28 1.04 -0.39 13.97
CA HIS A 28 1.55 0.27 12.78
C HIS A 28 2.59 -0.63 12.13
N LYS A 29 2.42 -0.90 10.83
CA LYS A 29 3.36 -1.67 10.03
C LYS A 29 3.93 -0.77 8.93
N PRO A 30 5.16 -0.24 9.11
CA PRO A 30 5.79 0.61 8.11
C PRO A 30 6.38 -0.23 6.96
N LEU A 31 6.05 0.15 5.72
CA LEU A 31 6.52 -0.50 4.49
C LEU A 31 7.27 0.49 3.59
N ILE A 32 8.09 -0.02 2.68
CA ILE A 32 8.80 0.82 1.70
C ILE A 32 8.21 0.68 0.30
N GLY A 33 7.46 -0.39 0.07
CA GLY A 33 6.87 -0.74 -1.22
C GLY A 33 7.81 -1.59 -2.08
N GLU A 34 7.28 -2.12 -3.18
CA GLU A 34 8.01 -3.05 -4.03
C GLU A 34 9.31 -2.43 -4.57
N PRO A 35 10.46 -3.14 -4.43
CA PRO A 35 11.72 -2.67 -4.97
C PRO A 35 11.66 -2.41 -6.48
N HIS A 36 12.31 -1.33 -6.89
CA HIS A 36 12.53 -1.02 -8.29
C HIS A 36 13.81 -1.75 -8.76
N LEU A 37 13.71 -2.63 -9.76
CA LEU A 37 14.83 -3.50 -10.16
C LEU A 37 15.78 -2.86 -11.20
N GLY A 38 15.38 -1.79 -11.88
CA GLY A 38 16.27 -1.01 -12.76
C GLY A 38 15.85 0.46 -12.83
N PRO A 39 16.75 1.45 -12.83
CA PRO A 39 18.16 1.33 -13.19
C PRO A 39 19.03 0.80 -12.04
N THR A 40 18.69 1.13 -10.80
CA THR A 40 19.52 0.80 -9.63
C THR A 40 18.74 -0.15 -8.72
N PRO A 41 18.97 -1.49 -8.82
CA PRO A 41 18.34 -2.47 -7.95
C PRO A 41 18.76 -2.26 -6.48
N PRO A 42 18.12 -2.92 -5.51
CA PRO A 42 18.55 -2.88 -4.12
C PRO A 42 20.02 -3.30 -3.95
N GLY A 43 20.73 -2.66 -3.02
CA GLY A 43 22.14 -2.94 -2.75
C GLY A 43 22.41 -3.19 -1.26
N ILE A 44 23.40 -4.03 -0.96
CA ILE A 44 23.89 -4.26 0.41
C ILE A 44 25.23 -3.53 0.57
N TYR A 45 25.34 -2.72 1.62
CA TYR A 45 26.52 -1.91 1.89
C TYR A 45 27.00 -2.11 3.33
N ASP A 46 28.31 -2.19 3.52
CA ASP A 46 28.93 -2.24 4.85
C ASP A 46 29.10 -0.81 5.40
N THR A 47 28.67 -0.58 6.65
CA THR A 47 28.81 0.71 7.36
C THR A 47 29.52 0.53 8.70
N SER A 48 29.89 1.62 9.37
CA SER A 48 30.52 1.54 10.69
C SER A 48 29.63 0.88 11.75
N LYS A 49 28.30 0.94 11.57
CA LYS A 49 27.28 0.40 12.48
C LYS A 49 26.75 -0.98 12.07
N GLY A 50 27.29 -1.58 11.01
CA GLY A 50 26.84 -2.85 10.45
C GLY A 50 26.34 -2.72 9.01
N ARG A 51 25.68 -3.77 8.51
CA ARG A 51 25.21 -3.82 7.13
C ARG A 51 23.88 -3.10 6.94
N ARG A 52 23.79 -2.34 5.85
CA ARG A 52 22.60 -1.64 5.41
C ARG A 52 22.16 -2.12 4.04
N VAL A 53 20.85 -2.23 3.85
CA VAL A 53 20.25 -2.42 2.54
C VAL A 53 19.69 -1.08 2.10
N VAL A 54 20.14 -0.57 0.96
CA VAL A 54 19.53 0.61 0.33
C VAL A 54 18.63 0.14 -0.79
N SER A 55 17.40 0.65 -0.84
CA SER A 55 16.41 0.25 -1.84
C SER A 55 15.61 1.46 -2.30
N LEU A 56 15.45 1.55 -3.61
CA LEU A 56 14.52 2.47 -4.27
C LEU A 56 13.28 1.69 -4.67
N THR A 57 12.09 2.24 -4.42
CA THR A 57 10.83 1.49 -4.61
C THR A 57 9.91 2.13 -5.65
N LYS A 58 8.99 1.33 -6.20
CA LYS A 58 7.95 1.78 -7.14
C LYS A 58 7.00 2.85 -6.55
N LYS A 59 7.00 3.02 -5.22
CA LYS A 59 6.18 4.03 -4.50
C LYS A 59 6.94 5.34 -4.25
N ASN A 60 8.00 5.61 -5.01
CA ASN A 60 8.82 6.82 -4.88
C ASN A 60 9.47 6.95 -3.47
N VAL A 61 9.91 5.82 -2.91
CA VAL A 61 10.56 5.76 -1.59
C VAL A 61 12.02 5.37 -1.76
N LEU A 62 12.93 6.15 -1.18
CA LEU A 62 14.29 5.73 -0.89
C LEU A 62 14.35 5.28 0.57
N ALA A 63 14.76 4.04 0.82
CA ALA A 63 14.83 3.49 2.15
C ALA A 63 16.18 2.84 2.44
N CYS A 64 16.56 2.90 3.71
CA CYS A 64 17.66 2.16 4.28
C CYS A 64 17.13 1.21 5.34
N ILE A 65 17.42 -0.08 5.18
CA ILE A 65 16.98 -1.16 6.06
C ILE A 65 18.21 -1.73 6.77
N ASP A 66 18.04 -2.07 8.05
CA ASP A 66 19.03 -2.85 8.78
C ASP A 66 19.07 -4.29 8.24
N ALA A 67 20.21 -4.73 7.70
CA ALA A 67 20.32 -6.08 7.16
C ALA A 67 20.15 -7.17 8.24
N LYS A 68 20.46 -6.87 9.51
CA LYS A 68 20.39 -7.85 10.60
C LYS A 68 18.95 -8.12 11.03
N THR A 69 18.12 -7.10 11.13
CA THR A 69 16.74 -7.23 11.65
C THR A 69 15.66 -7.14 10.57
N GLY A 70 15.97 -6.52 9.42
CA GLY A 70 14.96 -6.18 8.42
C GLY A 70 14.13 -4.95 8.78
N ASP A 71 14.47 -4.23 9.86
CA ASP A 71 13.77 -3.00 10.24
C ASP A 71 14.23 -1.80 9.43
N ILE A 72 13.33 -0.85 9.23
CA ILE A 72 13.63 0.40 8.52
C ILE A 72 14.47 1.28 9.45
N ALA A 73 15.71 1.58 9.05
CA ALA A 73 16.58 2.52 9.75
C ALA A 73 16.12 3.96 9.49
N TRP A 74 15.83 4.27 8.22
CA TRP A 74 15.18 5.50 7.78
C TRP A 74 14.60 5.29 6.38
N ARG A 75 13.66 6.15 6.00
CA ARG A 75 13.09 6.21 4.64
C ARG A 75 12.62 7.62 4.33
N HIS A 76 12.66 7.97 3.06
CA HIS A 76 12.12 9.22 2.51
C HIS A 76 11.09 8.89 1.44
N LEU A 77 9.86 9.36 1.65
CA LEU A 77 8.81 9.32 0.64
C LEU A 77 8.84 10.65 -0.11
N PHE A 78 9.10 10.60 -1.41
CA PHE A 78 9.17 11.78 -2.28
C PHE A 78 7.82 12.06 -2.94
N ASP A 79 7.54 13.32 -3.21
CA ASP A 79 6.31 13.75 -3.88
C ASP A 79 6.26 13.25 -5.34
N GLU A 80 5.06 13.01 -5.86
CA GLU A 80 4.86 12.51 -7.25
C GLU A 80 5.45 13.45 -8.32
N LYS A 81 5.60 14.74 -8.02
CA LYS A 81 6.23 15.73 -8.91
C LYS A 81 7.77 15.63 -8.94
N ASP A 82 8.36 14.96 -7.97
CA ASP A 82 9.80 14.72 -7.87
C ASP A 82 10.06 13.20 -7.91
N PRO A 83 9.83 12.55 -9.07
CA PRO A 83 10.04 11.12 -9.21
C PRO A 83 11.52 10.80 -9.04
N VAL A 84 11.83 9.86 -8.15
CA VAL A 84 13.17 9.30 -8.02
C VAL A 84 13.55 8.48 -9.25
N VAL A 85 14.77 8.69 -9.73
CA VAL A 85 15.28 8.09 -10.96
C VAL A 85 16.26 6.97 -10.65
N SER A 86 17.29 7.26 -9.86
CA SER A 86 18.35 6.32 -9.50
C SER A 86 19.06 6.75 -8.23
N TYR A 87 19.70 5.82 -7.53
CA TYR A 87 20.57 6.12 -6.40
C TYR A 87 21.94 5.48 -6.57
N HIS A 88 22.99 6.14 -6.05
CA HIS A 88 24.37 5.69 -6.16
C HIS A 88 25.08 5.88 -4.83
N VAL A 89 25.83 4.89 -4.37
CA VAL A 89 26.44 4.89 -3.03
C VAL A 89 27.94 5.05 -3.13
N HIS A 90 28.50 5.98 -2.34
CA HIS A 90 29.94 6.15 -2.17
C HIS A 90 30.27 6.42 -0.70
N GLY A 91 30.91 5.46 -0.04
CA GLY A 91 31.16 5.55 1.40
C GLY A 91 29.84 5.59 2.18
N ASP A 92 29.63 6.66 2.97
CA ASP A 92 28.36 6.91 3.68
C ASP A 92 27.38 7.77 2.84
N ASP A 93 27.80 8.36 1.73
CA ASP A 93 26.95 9.25 0.94
C ASP A 93 26.11 8.46 -0.07
N VAL A 94 24.79 8.57 0.02
CA VAL A 94 23.83 8.11 -1.00
C VAL A 94 23.46 9.29 -1.88
N ILE A 95 23.94 9.28 -3.11
CA ILE A 95 23.59 10.27 -4.14
C ILE A 95 22.30 9.83 -4.82
N LEU A 96 21.23 10.58 -4.59
CA LEU A 96 19.92 10.37 -5.18
C LEU A 96 19.71 11.35 -6.35
N LEU A 97 19.35 10.82 -7.51
CA LEU A 97 18.83 11.60 -8.63
C LEU A 97 17.31 11.51 -8.67
N SER A 98 16.65 12.66 -8.73
CA SER A 98 15.19 12.76 -8.81
C SER A 98 14.76 13.91 -9.73
N GLY A 99 13.46 14.01 -9.97
CA GLY A 99 12.88 14.97 -10.87
C GLY A 99 12.97 14.50 -12.31
N SER A 100 12.21 15.13 -13.21
CA SER A 100 12.19 14.74 -14.62
C SER A 100 13.59 14.75 -15.24
N GLY A 101 14.06 13.60 -15.72
CA GLY A 101 15.40 13.44 -16.30
C GLY A 101 16.56 13.64 -15.30
N GLY A 102 16.35 13.44 -14.00
CA GLY A 102 17.40 13.61 -12.97
C GLY A 102 17.79 15.06 -12.77
N ALA A 103 16.81 15.97 -12.79
CA ALA A 103 17.00 17.41 -12.66
C ALA A 103 17.46 17.85 -11.26
N THR A 104 17.27 17.01 -10.24
CA THR A 104 17.67 17.29 -8.85
C THR A 104 18.61 16.21 -8.36
N ALA A 105 19.72 16.62 -7.74
CA ALA A 105 20.67 15.74 -7.06
C ALA A 105 20.68 16.03 -5.55
N ARG A 106 20.68 14.97 -4.74
CA ARG A 106 20.75 15.04 -3.28
C ARG A 106 21.82 14.11 -2.75
N SER A 107 22.56 14.53 -1.73
CA SER A 107 23.35 13.60 -0.92
C SER A 107 22.63 13.34 0.41
N ILE A 108 22.50 12.07 0.76
CA ILE A 108 21.85 11.61 1.99
C ILE A 108 22.83 10.69 2.71
N SER A 109 23.10 10.95 3.99
CA SER A 109 23.92 10.05 4.82
C SER A 109 23.20 8.71 5.00
N MET A 110 23.87 7.62 4.62
CA MET A 110 23.36 6.26 4.73
C MET A 110 23.15 5.86 6.19
N GLU A 111 23.99 6.32 7.11
CA GLU A 111 23.85 5.99 8.53
C GLU A 111 22.70 6.73 9.23
N THR A 112 22.44 7.98 8.87
CA THR A 112 21.50 8.85 9.62
C THR A 112 20.21 9.17 8.86
N GLY A 113 20.20 8.99 7.55
CA GLY A 113 19.12 9.43 6.67
C GLY A 113 19.01 10.95 6.53
N ARG A 114 19.98 11.72 7.04
CA ARG A 114 19.97 13.17 6.93
C ARG A 114 20.39 13.59 5.52
N VAL A 115 19.63 14.48 4.90
CA VAL A 115 20.03 15.16 3.66
C VAL A 115 21.20 16.09 4.00
N THR A 116 22.37 15.84 3.42
CA THR A 116 23.58 16.65 3.60
C THR A 116 23.50 17.90 2.73
N TRP A 117 23.07 17.74 1.49
CA TRP A 117 22.80 18.84 0.56
C TRP A 117 21.81 18.42 -0.54
N GLU A 118 21.18 19.41 -1.15
CA GLU A 118 20.28 19.27 -2.29
C GLU A 118 20.60 20.36 -3.33
N LYS A 119 20.61 19.99 -4.61
CA LYS A 119 20.89 20.89 -5.73
C LYS A 119 19.97 20.59 -6.92
N THR A 120 19.27 21.62 -7.38
CA THR A 120 18.58 21.62 -8.67
C THR A 120 19.62 21.89 -9.76
N LEU A 121 19.83 20.91 -10.64
CA LEU A 121 20.80 20.93 -11.74
C LEU A 121 20.20 21.51 -13.02
N LEU A 122 18.89 21.32 -13.21
CA LEU A 122 18.15 21.83 -14.36
C LEU A 122 16.84 22.47 -13.90
N PRO A 123 16.45 23.62 -14.46
CA PRO A 123 15.12 24.19 -14.21
C PRO A 123 14.02 23.28 -14.78
N GLU A 124 12.87 23.26 -14.11
CA GLU A 124 11.72 22.41 -14.50
C GLU A 124 11.26 22.64 -15.95
N SER A 125 11.43 23.85 -16.50
CA SER A 125 11.05 24.17 -17.88
C SER A 125 11.89 23.42 -18.95
N VAL A 126 13.08 22.95 -18.57
CA VAL A 126 14.05 22.28 -19.46
C VAL A 126 14.12 20.77 -19.18
N ALA A 127 13.79 20.38 -17.95
CA ALA A 127 13.65 19.00 -17.51
C ALA A 127 12.52 18.30 -18.29
N GLN A 128 12.83 17.19 -18.96
CA GLN A 128 11.84 16.40 -19.70
C GLN A 128 11.85 14.98 -19.17
N LEU A 129 10.66 14.37 -19.12
CA LEU A 129 10.54 12.97 -18.75
C LEU A 129 10.95 12.12 -19.96
N THR A 130 12.07 11.42 -19.88
CA THR A 130 12.45 10.41 -20.87
C THR A 130 11.73 9.10 -20.58
N VAL A 131 11.49 8.28 -21.62
CA VAL A 131 10.98 6.91 -21.45
C VAL A 131 12.04 5.97 -22.03
N PRO A 132 12.67 5.11 -21.22
CA PRO A 132 12.49 4.96 -19.77
C PRO A 132 13.04 6.14 -18.96
N VAL A 133 12.49 6.37 -17.76
CA VAL A 133 12.72 7.57 -16.90
C VAL A 133 14.19 7.79 -16.52
N HIS A 134 15.00 6.73 -16.55
CA HIS A 134 16.43 6.75 -16.22
C HIS A 134 17.36 6.92 -17.42
N LEU A 135 16.83 6.87 -18.65
CA LEU A 135 17.67 7.02 -19.84
C LEU A 135 18.27 8.43 -19.87
N GLY A 136 19.59 8.50 -19.96
CA GLY A 136 20.33 9.75 -19.91
C GLY A 136 20.60 10.28 -18.50
N THR A 137 20.61 9.39 -17.50
CA THR A 137 21.05 9.70 -16.14
C THR A 137 22.08 8.66 -15.68
N ASP A 138 23.18 9.12 -15.09
CA ASP A 138 24.23 8.30 -14.49
C ASP A 138 25.04 9.13 -13.50
N VAL A 139 25.77 8.47 -12.60
CA VAL A 139 26.64 9.13 -11.62
C VAL A 139 28.02 8.48 -11.65
N GLY A 140 29.05 9.34 -11.70
CA GLY A 140 30.45 8.93 -11.57
C GLY A 140 31.07 9.54 -10.31
N PHE A 141 31.90 8.76 -9.61
CA PHE A 141 32.59 9.21 -8.40
C PHE A 141 34.08 9.43 -8.63
N SER A 142 34.61 10.48 -8.00
CA SER A 142 36.03 10.71 -7.71
C SER A 142 36.19 10.79 -6.19
N ASP A 143 37.43 10.85 -5.68
CA ASP A 143 37.72 10.86 -4.25
C ASP A 143 37.08 12.06 -3.50
N ASP A 144 36.89 13.19 -4.19
CA ASP A 144 36.40 14.44 -3.61
C ASP A 144 35.11 15.01 -4.24
N SER A 145 34.71 14.46 -5.38
CA SER A 145 33.68 15.03 -6.25
C SER A 145 32.84 13.97 -6.92
N VAL A 146 31.60 14.34 -7.22
CA VAL A 146 30.62 13.52 -7.91
C VAL A 146 30.24 14.19 -9.22
N LEU A 147 30.19 13.40 -10.29
CA LEU A 147 29.72 13.84 -11.60
C LEU A 147 28.32 13.29 -11.82
N VAL A 148 27.40 14.18 -12.15
CA VAL A 148 26.00 13.84 -12.42
C VAL A 148 25.70 14.13 -13.87
N LEU A 149 25.19 13.12 -14.58
CA LEU A 149 24.58 13.26 -15.89
C LEU A 149 23.08 13.47 -15.72
N SER A 150 22.56 14.59 -16.24
CA SER A 150 21.14 14.93 -16.20
C SER A 150 20.59 15.13 -17.61
N ASN A 151 19.39 14.58 -17.83
CA ASN A 151 18.57 14.73 -19.04
C ASN A 151 19.31 14.39 -20.35
N GLY A 152 20.28 13.47 -20.25
CA GLY A 152 21.12 13.00 -21.36
C GLY A 152 21.94 14.07 -22.07
N ARG A 153 22.09 15.27 -21.46
CA ARG A 153 22.70 16.43 -22.12
C ARG A 153 23.69 17.22 -21.27
N ARG A 154 23.44 17.32 -19.97
CA ARG A 154 24.20 18.18 -19.06
C ARG A 154 24.99 17.32 -18.09
N ILE A 155 26.26 17.60 -17.96
CA ILE A 155 27.14 16.98 -16.97
C ILE A 155 27.53 18.04 -15.96
N THR A 156 27.34 17.73 -14.68
CA THR A 156 27.66 18.65 -13.59
C THR A 156 28.59 17.97 -12.61
N ARG A 157 29.75 18.58 -12.34
CA ARG A 157 30.67 18.13 -11.28
C ARG A 157 30.37 18.91 -10.01
N LEU A 158 30.06 18.18 -8.93
CA LEU A 158 29.75 18.71 -7.61
C LEU A 158 30.79 18.22 -6.60
N ALA A 159 31.12 19.04 -5.61
CA ALA A 159 31.90 18.58 -4.46
C ALA A 159 31.04 17.64 -3.58
N ILE A 160 31.53 16.44 -3.24
CA ILE A 160 30.73 15.41 -2.55
C ILE A 160 30.18 15.89 -1.21
N LYS A 161 30.97 16.65 -0.43
CA LYS A 161 30.57 17.06 0.93
C LYS A 161 29.63 18.27 0.97
N SER A 162 29.74 19.19 0.02
CA SER A 162 28.98 20.47 0.04
C SER A 162 27.91 20.57 -1.03
N GLY A 163 27.99 19.75 -2.08
CA GLY A 163 27.17 19.89 -3.28
C GLY A 163 27.48 21.15 -4.09
N ASN A 164 28.57 21.87 -3.80
CA ASN A 164 28.93 23.06 -4.57
C ASN A 164 29.31 22.65 -6.00
N GLN A 165 28.75 23.35 -6.98
CA GLN A 165 29.08 23.14 -8.38
C GLN A 165 30.52 23.60 -8.64
N LEU A 166 31.36 22.67 -9.06
CA LEU A 166 32.74 22.95 -9.49
C LEU A 166 32.75 23.41 -10.94
N TRP A 167 32.07 22.67 -11.82
CA TRP A 167 31.82 23.06 -13.20
C TRP A 167 30.57 22.35 -13.75
N SER A 168 30.05 22.85 -14.86
CA SER A 168 28.97 22.21 -15.63
C SER A 168 29.24 22.35 -17.13
N LEU A 169 28.96 21.29 -17.89
CA LEU A 169 29.13 21.27 -19.34
C LEU A 169 27.80 20.87 -20.01
N GLU A 170 27.44 21.61 -21.05
CA GLU A 170 26.44 21.24 -22.05
C GLU A 170 27.12 21.25 -23.42
N ALA A 171 27.16 20.10 -24.09
CA ALA A 171 27.81 19.97 -25.39
C ALA A 171 26.84 20.31 -26.54
N PRO A 172 27.26 21.08 -27.56
CA PRO A 172 26.41 21.45 -28.69
C PRO A 172 26.00 20.22 -29.51
N GLY A 173 24.72 20.14 -29.90
CA GLY A 173 24.12 19.01 -30.64
C GLY A 173 23.67 17.83 -29.77
N VAL A 174 23.95 17.86 -28.46
CA VAL A 174 23.49 16.85 -27.49
C VAL A 174 22.09 17.20 -26.99
N GLY A 175 21.17 16.24 -27.09
CA GLY A 175 19.74 16.41 -26.84
C GLY A 175 18.87 16.31 -28.09
N ASP A 176 19.45 16.49 -29.28
CA ASP A 176 18.74 16.37 -30.57
C ASP A 176 19.06 15.03 -31.27
N THR A 177 20.32 14.85 -31.71
CA THR A 177 20.77 13.63 -32.40
C THR A 177 21.70 12.76 -31.56
N ILE A 178 22.29 13.33 -30.50
CA ILE A 178 23.19 12.64 -29.58
C ILE A 178 22.60 12.67 -28.17
N LEU A 179 22.54 11.53 -27.50
CA LEU A 179 22.09 11.40 -26.11
C LEU A 179 23.20 10.78 -25.26
N PHE A 180 23.70 11.51 -24.28
CA PHE A 180 24.63 10.93 -23.30
C PHE A 180 23.91 9.89 -22.48
N LYS A 181 24.54 8.72 -22.33
CA LYS A 181 23.98 7.54 -21.67
C LYS A 181 24.66 7.27 -20.33
N GLN A 182 25.99 7.28 -20.31
CA GLN A 182 26.77 6.68 -19.22
C GLN A 182 28.08 7.43 -18.97
N LEU A 183 28.51 7.49 -17.71
CA LEU A 183 29.75 8.14 -17.26
C LEU A 183 30.73 7.11 -16.69
N LEU A 184 32.03 7.32 -16.91
CA LEU A 184 33.09 6.61 -16.22
C LEU A 184 34.24 7.55 -15.87
N VAL A 185 34.54 7.67 -14.57
CA VAL A 185 35.70 8.43 -14.07
C VAL A 185 36.89 7.48 -14.01
N SER A 186 38.01 7.86 -14.65
CA SER A 186 39.26 7.09 -14.67
C SER A 186 40.42 8.05 -14.41
N GLY A 187 40.98 8.07 -13.20
CA GLY A 187 42.06 8.99 -12.84
C GLY A 187 41.71 10.47 -13.14
N PRO A 188 42.48 11.18 -13.98
CA PRO A 188 42.23 12.59 -14.31
C PRO A 188 41.23 12.80 -15.46
N THR A 189 40.66 11.74 -16.03
CA THR A 189 39.75 11.81 -17.19
C THR A 189 38.36 11.29 -16.85
N VAL A 190 37.37 11.85 -17.56
CA VAL A 190 35.98 11.42 -17.52
C VAL A 190 35.60 10.99 -18.93
N HIS A 191 35.24 9.73 -19.08
CA HIS A 191 34.76 9.19 -20.35
C HIS A 191 33.24 9.14 -20.33
N ILE A 192 32.65 9.54 -21.46
CA ILE A 192 31.22 9.61 -21.67
C ILE A 192 30.89 8.72 -22.85
N LEU A 193 29.84 7.92 -22.69
CA LEU A 193 29.26 7.13 -23.78
C LEU A 193 27.93 7.75 -24.17
N ALA A 194 27.76 7.94 -25.47
CA ALA A 194 26.63 8.59 -26.06
C ALA A 194 26.00 7.72 -27.16
N LEU A 195 24.69 7.84 -27.32
CA LEU A 195 23.92 7.23 -28.39
C LEU A 195 23.70 8.29 -29.47
N SER A 196 24.16 8.03 -30.68
CA SER A 196 23.91 8.89 -31.84
C SER A 196 22.81 8.25 -32.70
N SER A 197 21.68 8.94 -32.83
CA SER A 197 20.55 8.50 -33.65
C SER A 197 20.85 8.74 -35.14
N GLY A 198 20.74 7.67 -35.94
CA GLY A 198 20.77 7.74 -37.41
C GLY A 198 19.39 7.41 -38.00
N PHE A 199 19.21 7.64 -39.30
CA PHE A 199 17.92 7.45 -40.01
C PHE A 199 17.30 6.04 -39.87
N SER A 200 18.10 5.01 -39.59
CA SER A 200 17.61 3.63 -39.41
C SER A 200 18.31 2.83 -38.30
N LYS A 201 19.42 3.33 -37.74
CA LYS A 201 20.26 2.61 -36.77
C LYS A 201 20.87 3.59 -35.77
N THR A 202 21.00 3.15 -34.53
CA THR A 202 21.71 3.87 -33.46
C THR A 202 23.17 3.44 -33.43
N SER A 203 24.08 4.41 -33.33
CA SER A 203 25.52 4.18 -33.21
C SER A 203 26.04 4.74 -31.89
N LEU A 204 27.21 4.29 -31.45
CA LEU A 204 27.87 4.81 -30.25
C LEU A 204 28.83 5.94 -30.61
N THR A 205 28.85 6.95 -29.75
CA THR A 205 29.82 8.04 -29.76
C THR A 205 30.45 8.15 -28.38
N THR A 206 31.70 8.56 -28.31
CA THR A 206 32.40 8.76 -27.03
C THR A 206 33.02 10.15 -26.97
N LEU A 207 33.06 10.70 -25.76
CA LEU A 207 33.69 11.98 -25.45
C LEU A 207 34.51 11.82 -24.17
N SER A 208 35.75 12.31 -24.19
CA SER A 208 36.63 12.33 -23.03
C SER A 208 36.86 13.76 -22.57
N LEU A 209 36.63 14.01 -21.28
CA LEU A 209 36.80 15.31 -20.65
C LEU A 209 37.93 15.26 -19.60
N SER A 210 38.53 16.43 -19.35
CA SER A 210 39.34 16.66 -18.16
C SER A 210 38.44 16.71 -16.92
N LEU A 211 38.78 15.95 -15.87
CA LEU A 211 38.05 15.98 -14.60
C LEU A 211 38.08 17.38 -13.95
N GLU A 212 39.19 18.10 -14.07
CA GLU A 212 39.41 19.41 -13.43
C GLU A 212 38.70 20.57 -14.14
N THR A 213 38.87 20.71 -15.46
CA THR A 213 38.52 21.94 -16.20
C THR A 213 37.28 21.84 -17.07
N SER A 214 36.64 20.65 -17.18
CA SER A 214 35.56 20.34 -18.14
C SER A 214 35.96 20.39 -19.62
N GLU A 215 37.22 20.70 -19.92
CA GLU A 215 37.72 20.81 -21.29
C GLU A 215 37.71 19.44 -21.98
N PRO A 216 37.14 19.33 -23.19
CA PRO A 216 37.22 18.11 -23.98
C PRO A 216 38.67 17.85 -24.38
N ARG A 217 39.14 16.62 -24.15
CA ARG A 217 40.50 16.19 -24.53
C ARG A 217 40.61 15.79 -26.00
N GLY A 218 39.47 15.60 -26.65
CA GLY A 218 39.33 15.35 -28.08
C GLY A 218 37.90 15.63 -28.52
N ASP A 219 37.66 15.58 -29.83
CA ASP A 219 36.33 15.72 -30.41
C ASP A 219 35.44 14.51 -30.07
N LEU A 220 34.13 14.65 -30.29
CA LEU A 220 33.20 13.52 -30.24
C LEU A 220 33.59 12.47 -31.29
N ILE A 221 34.02 11.29 -30.84
CA ILE A 221 34.46 10.21 -31.73
C ILE A 221 33.34 9.21 -31.94
N HIS A 222 33.05 8.90 -33.20
CA HIS A 222 32.13 7.84 -33.58
C HIS A 222 32.79 6.47 -33.43
N VAL A 223 32.17 5.60 -32.63
CA VAL A 223 32.56 4.19 -32.50
C VAL A 223 31.86 3.40 -33.60
N PRO A 224 32.60 2.64 -34.44
CA PRO A 224 32.03 1.88 -35.56
C PRO A 224 31.19 0.70 -35.03
N SER A 225 29.95 1.01 -34.64
CA SER A 225 29.05 0.13 -33.91
C SER A 225 27.63 0.26 -34.46
N ILE A 226 26.87 -0.83 -34.37
CA ILE A 226 25.44 -0.87 -34.66
C ILE A 226 24.75 -1.39 -33.41
N ILE A 227 23.96 -0.54 -32.75
CA ILE A 227 23.27 -0.88 -31.51
C ILE A 227 21.76 -0.92 -31.75
N SER A 228 21.17 -2.08 -31.50
CA SER A 228 19.71 -2.25 -31.48
C SER A 228 19.12 -1.87 -30.13
N ASN A 229 19.77 -2.27 -29.03
CA ASN A 229 19.34 -1.99 -27.67
C ASN A 229 20.42 -1.20 -26.90
N PRO A 230 20.13 0.03 -26.45
CA PRO A 230 21.07 0.85 -25.69
C PRO A 230 21.71 0.17 -24.48
N SER A 231 21.01 -0.74 -23.78
CA SER A 231 21.58 -1.45 -22.61
C SER A 231 22.75 -2.37 -22.95
N GLN A 232 22.90 -2.73 -24.23
CA GLN A 232 23.92 -3.64 -24.73
C GLN A 232 25.28 -2.98 -25.00
N ALA A 233 25.45 -1.73 -24.58
CA ALA A 233 26.70 -0.98 -24.70
C ALA A 233 27.03 -0.29 -23.38
N LEU A 234 28.27 -0.38 -22.91
CA LEU A 234 28.69 0.22 -21.65
C LEU A 234 30.15 0.69 -21.66
N LEU A 235 30.48 1.56 -20.69
CA LEU A 235 31.85 1.89 -20.33
C LEU A 235 32.33 1.02 -19.18
N ALA A 236 33.55 0.50 -19.30
CA ALA A 236 34.23 -0.27 -18.27
C ALA A 236 35.66 0.25 -18.05
N ALA A 237 36.23 -0.01 -16.88
CA ALA A 237 37.61 0.38 -16.59
C ALA A 237 38.62 -0.34 -17.50
N ALA A 238 39.61 0.40 -17.97
CA ALA A 238 40.76 -0.14 -18.72
C ALA A 238 41.91 -0.49 -17.76
N SER A 239 42.88 -1.28 -18.24
CA SER A 239 44.09 -1.58 -17.47
C SER A 239 45.06 -0.39 -17.38
N THR A 240 44.96 0.55 -18.32
CA THR A 240 45.75 1.78 -18.31
C THR A 240 44.99 2.86 -17.51
N PRO A 241 45.57 3.43 -16.43
CA PRO A 241 44.94 4.50 -15.67
C PRO A 241 44.62 5.70 -16.56
N GLY A 242 43.40 6.23 -16.48
CA GLY A 242 42.97 7.35 -17.31
C GLY A 242 42.44 6.97 -18.70
N SER A 243 42.40 5.69 -19.03
CA SER A 243 41.70 5.17 -20.20
C SER A 243 40.40 4.46 -19.78
N ALA A 244 39.54 4.19 -20.76
CA ALA A 244 38.31 3.42 -20.60
C ALA A 244 38.17 2.38 -21.72
N GLN A 245 37.39 1.33 -21.47
CA GLN A 245 36.97 0.37 -22.48
C GLN A 245 35.51 0.62 -22.84
N VAL A 246 35.24 0.91 -24.11
CA VAL A 246 33.88 0.89 -24.66
C VAL A 246 33.58 -0.55 -25.04
N VAL A 247 32.52 -1.12 -24.46
CA VAL A 247 32.13 -2.52 -24.67
C VAL A 247 30.72 -2.56 -25.22
N TRP A 248 30.48 -3.33 -26.29
CA TRP A 248 29.14 -3.49 -26.85
C TRP A 248 28.91 -4.86 -27.45
N ALA A 249 27.65 -5.31 -27.44
CA ALA A 249 27.22 -6.51 -28.15
C ALA A 249 26.69 -6.16 -29.53
N GLU A 250 27.16 -6.88 -30.56
CA GLU A 250 26.77 -6.67 -31.95
C GLU A 250 26.92 -7.97 -32.75
N HIS A 251 25.89 -8.35 -33.52
CA HIS A 251 25.88 -9.53 -34.40
C HIS A 251 26.38 -10.82 -33.71
N GLY A 252 25.93 -11.08 -32.48
CA GLY A 252 26.32 -12.29 -31.73
C GLY A 252 27.71 -12.23 -31.08
N ARG A 253 28.36 -11.06 -31.06
CA ARG A 253 29.73 -10.87 -30.56
C ARG A 253 29.78 -9.78 -29.50
N ILE A 254 30.70 -9.90 -28.56
CA ILE A 254 31.08 -8.80 -27.67
C ILE A 254 32.34 -8.14 -28.25
N ARG A 255 32.25 -6.84 -28.50
CA ARG A 255 33.33 -6.00 -29.04
C ARG A 255 33.81 -5.05 -27.98
N THR A 256 35.11 -4.75 -28.02
CA THR A 256 35.76 -3.80 -27.11
C THR A 256 36.63 -2.84 -27.89
N ALA A 257 36.65 -1.58 -27.49
CA ALA A 257 37.58 -0.59 -28.01
C ALA A 257 38.08 0.28 -26.85
N GLU A 258 39.40 0.42 -26.74
CA GLU A 258 40.03 1.25 -25.72
C GLU A 258 39.97 2.70 -26.14
N VAL A 259 39.52 3.57 -25.25
CA VAL A 259 39.59 5.03 -25.38
C VAL A 259 40.72 5.49 -24.49
N ASP A 260 41.75 6.07 -25.08
CA ASP A 260 42.93 6.49 -24.35
C ASP A 260 42.70 7.78 -23.54
N THR A 261 43.73 8.20 -22.80
CA THR A 261 43.75 9.43 -21.99
C THR A 261 43.58 10.73 -22.77
N HIS A 262 43.77 10.72 -24.09
CA HIS A 262 43.57 11.84 -25.01
C HIS A 262 42.21 11.78 -25.70
N GLY A 263 41.40 10.75 -25.42
CA GLY A 263 40.10 10.54 -26.05
C GLY A 263 40.18 9.96 -27.46
N THR A 264 41.32 9.40 -27.88
CA THR A 264 41.42 8.71 -29.16
C THR A 264 40.96 7.26 -29.05
N LEU A 265 40.26 6.78 -30.08
CA LEU A 265 39.73 5.41 -30.12
C LEU A 265 40.79 4.45 -30.67
N GLY A 266 41.15 3.45 -29.88
CA GLY A 266 42.00 2.33 -30.27
C GLY A 266 41.33 1.37 -31.26
N LYS A 267 42.08 0.34 -31.66
CA LYS A 267 41.54 -0.71 -32.55
C LYS A 267 40.45 -1.50 -31.83
N THR A 268 39.33 -1.72 -32.53
CA THR A 268 38.28 -2.64 -32.08
C THR A 268 38.85 -4.05 -31.99
N LYS A 269 38.72 -4.65 -30.81
CA LYS A 269 38.98 -6.06 -30.54
C LYS A 269 37.65 -6.79 -30.42
N ASP A 270 37.50 -7.84 -31.21
CA ASP A 270 36.36 -8.75 -31.12
C ASP A 270 36.73 -9.89 -30.17
N LEU A 271 35.87 -10.19 -29.20
CA LEU A 271 35.86 -11.50 -28.58
C LEU A 271 35.27 -12.46 -29.64
N MET A 272 36.15 -13.03 -30.47
CA MET A 272 35.78 -13.76 -31.69
C MET A 272 34.94 -15.01 -31.38
N PRO A 273 33.88 -15.29 -32.17
CA PRO A 273 33.23 -16.58 -32.25
C PRO A 273 34.19 -17.56 -32.92
N GLY A 274 34.99 -18.24 -32.10
CA GLY A 274 36.00 -19.19 -32.55
C GLY A 274 36.11 -20.39 -31.62
N GLN A 275 34.96 -20.89 -31.17
CA GLN A 275 34.69 -22.16 -30.45
C GLN A 275 33.16 -22.28 -30.16
N GLY A 276 32.29 -21.80 -31.05
CA GLY A 276 30.83 -21.86 -30.85
C GLY A 276 30.25 -20.88 -29.82
N HIS A 277 30.95 -19.81 -29.46
CA HIS A 277 30.45 -18.78 -28.53
C HIS A 277 29.71 -17.67 -29.29
N VAL A 278 28.38 -17.75 -29.32
CA VAL A 278 27.49 -16.69 -29.82
C VAL A 278 26.79 -16.04 -28.62
N TYR A 279 26.94 -14.72 -28.47
CA TYR A 279 26.37 -13.94 -27.37
C TYR A 279 25.04 -13.32 -27.74
N ASP A 280 24.03 -13.53 -26.89
CA ASP A 280 22.73 -12.86 -27.00
C ASP A 280 22.80 -11.43 -26.46
N ARG A 281 23.34 -11.28 -25.22
CA ARG A 281 23.37 -10.00 -24.52
C ARG A 281 24.47 -9.87 -23.47
N ILE A 282 24.78 -8.64 -23.08
CA ILE A 282 25.55 -8.27 -21.90
C ILE A 282 24.58 -8.05 -20.73
N LEU A 283 24.88 -8.66 -19.59
CA LEU A 283 24.17 -8.42 -18.33
C LEU A 283 24.96 -7.38 -17.53
N GLU A 284 24.35 -6.22 -17.30
CA GLU A 284 24.95 -5.14 -16.51
C GLU A 284 24.86 -5.49 -15.02
N VAL A 285 26.02 -5.66 -14.39
CA VAL A 285 26.20 -5.85 -12.94
C VAL A 285 27.26 -4.87 -12.44
N ASP A 286 27.39 -4.70 -11.12
CA ASP A 286 28.35 -3.80 -10.49
C ASP A 286 29.82 -4.30 -10.57
N GLY A 287 30.29 -4.53 -11.79
CA GLY A 287 31.67 -4.94 -12.13
C GLY A 287 32.35 -4.01 -13.13
N ARG A 288 31.60 -3.08 -13.77
CA ARG A 288 32.13 -2.19 -14.83
C ARG A 288 33.30 -1.34 -14.35
N HIS A 289 33.25 -0.88 -13.10
CA HIS A 289 34.27 -0.01 -12.50
C HIS A 289 35.61 -0.73 -12.25
N GLN A 290 35.62 -2.07 -12.27
CA GLN A 290 36.83 -2.90 -12.21
C GLN A 290 37.18 -3.58 -13.53
N GLY A 291 36.42 -3.29 -14.60
CA GLY A 291 36.67 -3.83 -15.93
C GLY A 291 36.17 -5.26 -16.13
N TYR A 292 35.05 -5.63 -15.48
CA TYR A 292 34.39 -6.93 -15.66
C TYR A 292 32.94 -6.78 -16.07
N ILE A 293 32.46 -7.73 -16.88
CA ILE A 293 31.07 -7.83 -17.32
C ILE A 293 30.61 -9.30 -17.30
N LEU A 294 29.30 -9.50 -17.40
CA LEU A 294 28.72 -10.81 -17.66
C LEU A 294 28.22 -10.89 -19.10
N GLY A 295 28.71 -11.86 -19.85
CA GLY A 295 28.26 -12.16 -21.22
C GLY A 295 27.31 -13.36 -21.23
N GLN A 296 26.08 -13.16 -21.68
CA GLN A 296 25.10 -14.24 -21.86
C GLN A 296 25.13 -14.74 -23.31
N LYS A 297 25.29 -16.06 -23.47
CA LYS A 297 25.26 -16.77 -24.75
C LYS A 297 23.83 -17.02 -25.22
N GLU A 298 23.65 -17.34 -26.49
CA GLU A 298 22.33 -17.74 -27.06
C GLU A 298 21.71 -18.94 -26.35
N ASN A 299 22.52 -19.86 -25.83
CA ASN A 299 22.04 -20.99 -25.02
C ASN A 299 21.76 -20.63 -23.55
N MET A 300 21.71 -19.33 -23.23
CA MET A 300 21.54 -18.75 -21.89
C MET A 300 22.71 -18.95 -20.92
N ALA A 301 23.80 -19.62 -21.31
CA ALA A 301 24.97 -19.75 -20.45
C ALA A 301 25.65 -18.39 -20.24
N VAL A 302 26.14 -18.14 -19.02
CA VAL A 302 26.70 -16.84 -18.62
C VAL A 302 28.16 -17.00 -18.23
N GLN A 303 29.00 -16.18 -18.86
CA GLN A 303 30.44 -16.14 -18.64
C GLN A 303 30.86 -14.82 -17.97
N ILE A 304 31.87 -14.92 -17.10
CA ILE A 304 32.53 -13.76 -16.49
C ILE A 304 33.66 -13.33 -17.42
N ILE A 305 33.56 -12.11 -17.95
CA ILE A 305 34.49 -11.58 -18.94
C ILE A 305 35.20 -10.37 -18.37
N ARG A 306 36.54 -10.43 -18.37
CA ARG A 306 37.42 -9.32 -18.03
C ARG A 306 37.68 -8.48 -19.27
N VAL A 307 37.16 -7.26 -19.33
CA VAL A 307 37.27 -6.37 -20.50
C VAL A 307 38.46 -5.41 -20.44
N LYS A 308 39.05 -5.17 -19.27
CA LYS A 308 40.16 -4.22 -19.08
C LYS A 308 41.38 -4.42 -20.00
N ASP A 309 41.65 -5.67 -20.41
CA ASP A 309 42.79 -6.09 -21.25
C ASP A 309 42.36 -6.57 -22.66
N GLY A 310 41.20 -6.12 -23.16
CA GLY A 310 40.69 -6.51 -24.48
C GLY A 310 39.89 -7.81 -24.50
N ALA A 311 39.04 -8.00 -23.49
CA ALA A 311 38.07 -9.09 -23.32
C ALA A 311 38.70 -10.50 -23.22
N GLN A 312 38.80 -11.02 -22.00
CA GLN A 312 39.22 -12.40 -21.69
C GLN A 312 38.15 -13.09 -20.84
N ILE A 313 37.83 -14.34 -21.17
CA ILE A 313 36.93 -15.18 -20.37
C ILE A 313 37.71 -15.65 -19.13
N ILE A 314 37.20 -15.35 -17.94
CA ILE A 314 37.81 -15.74 -16.66
C ILE A 314 37.21 -17.05 -16.17
N ASP A 315 35.88 -17.15 -16.21
CA ASP A 315 35.14 -18.30 -15.72
C ASP A 315 33.75 -18.39 -16.37
N GLU A 316 33.10 -19.53 -16.26
CA GLU A 316 31.72 -19.76 -16.69
C GLU A 316 30.89 -20.29 -15.52
N PHE A 317 29.67 -19.75 -15.32
CA PHE A 317 28.79 -20.28 -14.29
C PHE A 317 28.36 -21.70 -14.64
N ASP A 318 28.68 -22.65 -13.76
CA ASP A 318 28.37 -24.06 -13.95
C ASP A 318 26.87 -24.27 -14.22
N SER A 319 26.57 -24.99 -15.29
CA SER A 319 25.20 -25.29 -15.71
C SER A 319 24.33 -24.03 -15.82
N SER A 320 24.86 -22.96 -16.43
CA SER A 320 24.11 -21.72 -16.68
C SER A 320 23.23 -21.74 -17.92
N HIS A 321 23.45 -22.68 -18.84
CA HIS A 321 22.60 -22.89 -20.02
C HIS A 321 21.13 -23.14 -19.63
N HIS A 322 20.19 -22.83 -20.53
CA HIS A 322 18.77 -23.09 -20.28
C HIS A 322 18.50 -24.59 -20.06
N SER A 323 17.70 -24.93 -19.04
CA SER A 323 17.26 -26.30 -18.78
C SER A 323 15.86 -26.28 -18.16
N ALA A 324 15.03 -27.28 -18.49
CA ALA A 324 13.70 -27.44 -17.94
C ALA A 324 13.68 -27.72 -16.42
N ASP A 325 14.80 -28.19 -15.86
CA ASP A 325 14.92 -28.53 -14.43
C ASP A 325 15.10 -27.32 -13.51
N LYS A 326 15.23 -26.09 -14.06
CA LYS A 326 15.50 -24.88 -13.29
C LYS A 326 14.77 -23.65 -13.83
N SER A 327 14.58 -22.66 -12.95
CA SER A 327 14.10 -21.33 -13.35
C SER A 327 15.17 -20.52 -14.07
N ASP A 328 14.74 -19.39 -14.64
CA ASP A 328 15.65 -18.32 -15.03
C ASP A 328 16.52 -17.90 -13.84
N SER A 329 17.77 -17.52 -14.16
CA SER A 329 18.79 -17.18 -13.18
C SER A 329 18.92 -15.67 -13.04
N VAL A 330 19.07 -15.21 -11.80
CA VAL A 330 19.34 -13.80 -11.48
C VAL A 330 20.80 -13.66 -11.09
N TYR A 331 21.44 -12.59 -11.57
CA TYR A 331 22.87 -12.35 -11.39
C TYR A 331 23.11 -11.01 -10.71
N ALA A 332 24.15 -10.94 -9.90
CA ALA A 332 24.63 -9.70 -9.30
C ALA A 332 26.14 -9.77 -9.11
N ALA A 333 26.73 -8.59 -8.91
CA ALA A 333 28.12 -8.45 -8.52
C ALA A 333 28.22 -7.49 -7.34
N SER A 334 29.24 -7.68 -6.51
CA SER A 334 29.62 -6.74 -5.47
C SER A 334 31.13 -6.62 -5.43
N SER A 335 31.62 -5.40 -5.31
CA SER A 335 33.06 -5.10 -5.32
C SER A 335 33.51 -4.59 -3.95
N LEU A 336 34.65 -5.11 -3.48
CA LEU A 336 35.30 -4.64 -2.26
C LEU A 336 36.81 -4.59 -2.48
N LYS A 337 37.36 -3.37 -2.60
CA LYS A 337 38.78 -3.13 -2.86
C LYS A 337 39.26 -3.95 -4.07
N ASP A 338 40.13 -4.95 -3.85
CA ASP A 338 40.73 -5.81 -4.87
C ASP A 338 39.97 -7.13 -5.11
N SER A 339 38.84 -7.34 -4.41
CA SER A 339 38.01 -8.52 -4.57
C SER A 339 36.69 -8.18 -5.27
N LEU A 340 36.29 -9.04 -6.20
CA LEU A 340 35.03 -8.93 -6.93
C LEU A 340 34.28 -10.24 -6.81
N THR A 341 33.06 -10.17 -6.29
CA THR A 341 32.21 -11.34 -6.09
C THR A 341 31.03 -11.29 -7.01
N PHE A 342 30.84 -12.34 -7.81
CA PHE A 342 29.66 -12.54 -8.63
C PHE A 342 28.82 -13.65 -8.01
N SER A 343 27.51 -13.46 -7.94
CA SER A 343 26.60 -14.54 -7.54
C SER A 343 25.49 -14.70 -8.56
N ARG A 344 25.06 -15.94 -8.70
CA ARG A 344 23.94 -16.40 -9.48
C ARG A 344 22.98 -17.12 -8.56
N VAL A 345 21.70 -16.78 -8.63
CA VAL A 345 20.65 -17.48 -7.89
C VAL A 345 19.58 -17.96 -8.84
N TYR A 346 19.13 -19.20 -8.66
CA TYR A 346 18.03 -19.80 -9.41
C TYR A 346 17.30 -20.83 -8.55
N TRP A 347 16.10 -21.19 -8.98
CA TRP A 347 15.29 -22.24 -8.37
C TRP A 347 15.48 -23.56 -9.13
N THR A 348 15.62 -24.68 -8.41
CA THR A 348 15.62 -26.02 -9.00
C THR A 348 14.31 -26.74 -8.68
N PHE A 349 13.61 -27.20 -9.71
CA PHE A 349 12.34 -27.91 -9.55
C PHE A 349 12.53 -29.30 -8.96
N ASN A 350 13.65 -29.97 -9.26
CA ASN A 350 13.93 -31.33 -8.80
C ASN A 350 14.26 -31.41 -7.30
N MET A 351 14.90 -30.38 -6.73
CA MET A 351 15.22 -30.35 -5.29
C MET A 351 14.25 -29.51 -4.47
N ASN A 352 13.31 -28.79 -5.11
CA ASN A 352 12.41 -27.85 -4.45
C ASN A 352 13.17 -26.85 -3.55
N ALA A 353 14.29 -26.31 -4.05
CA ALA A 353 15.21 -25.45 -3.30
C ALA A 353 15.79 -24.33 -4.18
N GLY A 354 16.12 -23.19 -3.55
CA GLY A 354 16.92 -22.15 -4.17
C GLY A 354 18.39 -22.53 -4.12
N VAL A 355 19.14 -22.26 -5.20
CA VAL A 355 20.58 -22.50 -5.30
C VAL A 355 21.27 -21.17 -5.52
N ALA A 356 22.25 -20.85 -4.68
CA ALA A 356 23.12 -19.70 -4.84
C ALA A 356 24.54 -20.17 -5.18
N GLN A 357 25.02 -19.84 -6.37
CA GLN A 357 26.40 -20.07 -6.82
C GLN A 357 27.15 -18.75 -6.79
N THR A 358 28.33 -18.71 -6.19
CA THR A 358 29.13 -17.51 -6.00
C THR A 358 30.56 -17.74 -6.47
N TYR A 359 31.06 -16.84 -7.29
CA TYR A 359 32.45 -16.79 -7.73
C TYR A 359 33.11 -15.54 -7.15
N THR A 360 34.12 -15.74 -6.32
CA THR A 360 34.94 -14.65 -5.78
C THR A 360 36.27 -14.60 -6.50
N LEU A 361 36.55 -13.47 -7.15
CA LEU A 361 37.81 -13.19 -7.80
C LEU A 361 38.73 -12.45 -6.83
N GLN A 362 39.92 -13.01 -6.60
CA GLN A 362 41.03 -12.33 -5.93
C GLN A 362 42.23 -12.37 -6.89
N GLY A 363 42.53 -11.26 -7.55
CA GLY A 363 43.57 -11.19 -8.59
C GLY A 363 43.23 -12.05 -9.83
N THR A 364 43.92 -13.18 -10.00
CA THR A 364 43.71 -14.12 -11.12
C THR A 364 43.03 -15.43 -10.70
N THR A 365 42.85 -15.67 -9.40
CA THR A 365 42.22 -16.90 -8.90
C THR A 365 40.72 -16.67 -8.67
N SER A 366 39.89 -17.57 -9.20
CA SER A 366 38.46 -17.67 -8.88
C SER A 366 38.23 -18.75 -7.82
N ILE A 367 37.44 -18.43 -6.81
CA ILE A 367 36.95 -19.40 -5.81
C ILE A 367 35.43 -19.50 -6.02
N SER A 368 34.98 -20.70 -6.37
CA SER A 368 33.55 -21.01 -6.52
C SER A 368 33.02 -21.64 -5.24
N THR A 369 31.93 -21.08 -4.71
CA THR A 369 31.16 -21.63 -3.59
C THR A 369 29.69 -21.71 -3.98
N ALA A 370 29.01 -22.77 -3.55
CA ALA A 370 27.57 -22.92 -3.79
C ALA A 370 26.87 -23.43 -2.53
N PHE A 371 25.65 -22.95 -2.29
CA PHE A 371 24.81 -23.41 -1.20
C PHE A 371 23.33 -23.40 -1.62
N THR A 372 22.52 -24.19 -0.92
CA THR A 372 21.07 -24.24 -1.13
C THR A 372 20.34 -23.56 0.02
N PHE A 373 19.12 -23.09 -0.24
CA PHE A 373 18.26 -22.51 0.78
C PHE A 373 16.80 -22.85 0.51
N SER A 374 15.99 -22.89 1.58
CA SER A 374 14.55 -23.11 1.46
C SER A 374 13.86 -21.86 0.94
N PHE A 375 13.02 -22.01 -0.07
CA PHE A 375 12.22 -20.94 -0.65
C PHE A 375 10.87 -21.51 -1.11
N ASP A 376 9.79 -20.78 -0.87
CA ASP A 376 8.45 -21.17 -1.29
C ASP A 376 8.02 -20.34 -2.49
N THR A 377 8.13 -20.93 -3.68
CA THR A 377 7.72 -20.31 -4.95
C THR A 377 6.22 -20.10 -5.02
N ALA A 378 5.40 -20.93 -4.36
CA ALA A 378 3.96 -20.82 -4.38
C ALA A 378 3.48 -19.57 -3.62
N SER A 379 4.12 -19.23 -2.50
CA SER A 379 3.80 -18.04 -1.72
C SER A 379 4.51 -16.77 -2.22
N HIS A 380 5.79 -16.88 -2.57
CA HIS A 380 6.64 -15.71 -2.85
C HIS A 380 6.90 -15.45 -4.34
N GLY A 381 6.40 -16.29 -5.25
CA GLY A 381 6.61 -16.13 -6.69
C GLY A 381 8.03 -16.50 -7.13
N VAL A 382 8.45 -15.95 -8.26
CA VAL A 382 9.75 -16.21 -8.90
C VAL A 382 10.78 -15.16 -8.49
N LEU A 383 12.05 -15.55 -8.46
CA LEU A 383 13.18 -14.65 -8.20
C LEU A 383 13.38 -13.67 -9.37
N GLN A 384 13.47 -12.37 -9.08
CA GLN A 384 13.67 -11.33 -10.08
C GLN A 384 14.92 -10.48 -9.83
N GLY A 385 15.25 -10.20 -8.57
CA GLY A 385 16.38 -9.35 -8.17
C GLY A 385 17.34 -10.04 -7.21
N LEU A 386 18.62 -9.70 -7.30
CA LEU A 386 19.68 -10.20 -6.43
C LEU A 386 20.61 -9.05 -6.04
N ALA A 387 20.98 -8.99 -4.76
CA ALA A 387 22.07 -8.16 -4.27
C ALA A 387 22.97 -8.97 -3.34
N ILE A 388 24.26 -8.66 -3.33
CA ILE A 388 25.28 -9.43 -2.62
C ILE A 388 25.99 -8.51 -1.64
N ALA A 389 26.24 -8.99 -0.42
CA ALA A 389 27.04 -8.26 0.53
C ALA A 389 28.52 -8.21 0.08
N PRO A 390 29.19 -7.04 0.17
CA PRO A 390 30.56 -6.86 -0.30
C PRO A 390 31.57 -7.68 0.51
N THR A 391 31.36 -7.83 1.82
CA THR A 391 32.20 -8.68 2.66
C THR A 391 31.65 -10.10 2.75
N ILE A 392 32.48 -11.09 2.46
CA ILE A 392 32.12 -12.50 2.56
C ILE A 392 32.26 -12.97 4.02
N GLY A 393 31.28 -13.73 4.52
CA GLY A 393 31.30 -14.26 5.89
C GLY A 393 32.42 -15.30 6.12
N PRO A 394 32.65 -15.72 7.38
CA PRO A 394 33.73 -16.63 7.75
C PRO A 394 33.70 -18.00 7.07
N LYS A 395 32.56 -18.41 6.50
CA LYS A 395 32.39 -19.65 5.70
C LYS A 395 32.59 -19.45 4.19
N GLN A 396 33.10 -18.29 3.75
CA GLN A 396 33.19 -17.92 2.33
C GLN A 396 31.83 -17.92 1.60
N MET A 397 30.73 -17.73 2.33
CA MET A 397 29.39 -17.57 1.78
C MET A 397 28.95 -16.10 1.92
N PRO A 398 28.50 -15.45 0.84
CA PRO A 398 27.96 -14.11 0.93
C PRO A 398 26.55 -14.12 1.53
N GLN A 399 26.19 -13.01 2.16
CA GLN A 399 24.80 -12.72 2.45
C GLN A 399 24.15 -12.17 1.18
N ILE A 400 22.99 -12.69 0.82
CA ILE A 400 22.28 -12.30 -0.41
C ILE A 400 20.91 -11.74 -0.07
N LEU A 401 20.51 -10.70 -0.79
CA LEU A 401 19.17 -10.14 -0.77
C LEU A 401 18.48 -10.51 -2.07
N LEU A 402 17.28 -11.07 -1.95
CA LEU A 402 16.45 -11.50 -3.06
C LEU A 402 15.21 -10.62 -3.14
N SER A 403 14.84 -10.25 -4.36
CA SER A 403 13.56 -9.61 -4.67
C SER A 403 12.74 -10.52 -5.57
N THR A 404 11.46 -10.69 -5.27
CA THR A 404 10.59 -11.61 -5.99
C THR A 404 9.49 -10.91 -6.77
N SER A 405 8.92 -11.63 -7.74
CA SER A 405 7.83 -11.15 -8.58
C SER A 405 6.52 -10.88 -7.83
N SER A 406 6.33 -11.47 -6.63
CA SER A 406 5.19 -11.17 -5.77
C SER A 406 5.41 -9.97 -4.83
N GLY A 407 6.52 -9.26 -4.99
CA GLY A 407 6.87 -8.06 -4.22
C GLY A 407 7.47 -8.35 -2.84
N ALA A 408 8.01 -9.56 -2.61
CA ALA A 408 8.71 -9.89 -1.37
C ALA A 408 10.21 -9.56 -1.46
N SER A 409 10.78 -9.08 -0.35
CA SER A 409 12.22 -8.94 -0.15
C SER A 409 12.70 -9.90 0.93
N LEU A 410 13.71 -10.71 0.63
CA LEU A 410 14.19 -11.77 1.52
C LEU A 410 15.70 -11.66 1.66
N LEU A 411 16.20 -11.77 2.88
CA LEU A 411 17.64 -11.85 3.12
C LEU A 411 18.02 -13.26 3.55
N VAL A 412 18.96 -13.87 2.82
CA VAL A 412 19.43 -15.23 3.07
C VAL A 412 20.88 -15.18 3.57
N GLU A 413 21.15 -15.93 4.62
CA GLU A 413 22.47 -16.05 5.23
C GLU A 413 22.71 -17.49 5.69
N GLN A 414 23.82 -18.09 5.27
CA GLN A 414 24.24 -19.44 5.69
C GLN A 414 23.11 -20.49 5.58
N GLU A 415 22.51 -20.60 4.39
CA GLU A 415 21.44 -21.57 4.04
C GLU A 415 20.05 -21.28 4.63
N ALA A 416 19.93 -20.30 5.53
CA ALA A 416 18.67 -19.93 6.16
C ALA A 416 18.18 -18.54 5.73
N THR A 417 16.86 -18.41 5.58
CA THR A 417 16.20 -17.11 5.40
C THR A 417 16.17 -16.39 6.74
N ARG A 418 16.82 -15.23 6.82
CA ARG A 418 16.95 -14.45 8.05
C ARG A 418 15.68 -13.65 8.34
N TRP A 419 15.12 -13.02 7.33
CA TRP A 419 13.85 -12.31 7.39
C TRP A 419 13.20 -12.23 6.01
N ILE A 420 11.88 -12.04 6.01
CA ILE A 420 11.06 -11.83 4.82
C ILE A 420 10.22 -10.58 5.05
N ARG A 421 10.20 -9.69 4.06
CA ARG A 421 9.36 -8.49 4.03
C ARG A 421 8.42 -8.57 2.84
N GLU A 422 7.12 -8.59 3.12
CA GLU A 422 6.06 -8.56 2.10
C GLU A 422 5.74 -7.12 1.73
N GLU A 423 6.49 -6.55 0.79
CA GLU A 423 6.37 -5.15 0.39
C GLU A 423 5.22 -4.90 -0.61
N SER A 424 4.62 -5.96 -1.18
CA SER A 424 3.40 -5.86 -1.98
C SER A 424 2.18 -5.41 -1.19
N LEU A 425 2.21 -5.51 0.15
CA LEU A 425 1.20 -4.93 1.05
C LEU A 425 1.09 -3.40 0.95
N ALA A 426 2.07 -2.71 0.36
CA ALA A 426 2.03 -1.27 0.10
C ALA A 426 1.19 -0.88 -1.13
N ASP A 427 0.71 -1.86 -1.92
CA ASP A 427 -0.11 -1.62 -3.11
C ASP A 427 -1.38 -2.48 -3.14
N LEU A 428 -2.27 -2.17 -2.21
CA LEU A 428 -3.57 -2.86 -2.07
C LEU A 428 -4.59 -2.31 -3.06
N ALA A 429 -5.28 -3.20 -3.77
CA ALA A 429 -6.44 -2.89 -4.59
C ALA A 429 -7.69 -2.74 -3.71
N ALA A 430 -7.91 -3.69 -2.79
CA ALA A 430 -9.07 -3.70 -1.91
C ALA A 430 -8.77 -4.37 -0.57
N VAL A 431 -9.47 -3.93 0.48
CA VAL A 431 -9.43 -4.51 1.83
C VAL A 431 -10.84 -4.69 2.36
N ARG A 432 -11.12 -5.83 2.99
CA ARG A 432 -12.40 -6.14 3.62
C ARG A 432 -12.21 -6.69 5.02
N PHE A 433 -13.04 -6.20 5.94
CA PHE A 433 -13.19 -6.78 7.26
C PHE A 433 -14.07 -8.02 7.17
N VAL A 434 -13.59 -9.13 7.72
CA VAL A 434 -14.34 -10.38 7.83
C VAL A 434 -14.53 -10.67 9.33
N THR A 435 -15.79 -10.72 9.73
CA THR A 435 -16.17 -11.07 11.11
C THR A 435 -15.83 -12.52 11.41
N LEU A 436 -15.67 -12.84 12.68
CA LEU A 436 -15.46 -14.21 13.16
C LEU A 436 -16.77 -14.79 13.69
N GLY A 437 -16.91 -16.12 13.57
CA GLY A 437 -18.05 -16.86 14.10
C GLY A 437 -17.93 -17.16 15.59
N GLU A 438 -19.03 -17.52 16.24
CA GLU A 438 -19.01 -17.92 17.65
C GLU A 438 -18.20 -19.19 17.88
N PRO A 439 -17.60 -19.39 19.06
CA PRO A 439 -16.93 -20.65 19.37
C PRO A 439 -17.92 -21.82 19.30
N ALA A 440 -17.44 -23.00 18.89
CA ALA A 440 -18.27 -24.19 18.64
C ALA A 440 -19.17 -24.59 19.83
N VAL A 441 -18.78 -24.26 21.07
CA VAL A 441 -19.58 -24.53 22.29
C VAL A 441 -20.88 -23.71 22.33
N GLU A 442 -20.87 -22.49 21.78
CA GLU A 442 -22.04 -21.60 21.70
C GLU A 442 -22.86 -21.86 20.43
N GLN A 443 -22.21 -22.28 19.33
CA GLN A 443 -22.89 -22.62 18.06
C GLN A 443 -23.88 -23.79 18.16
N VAL A 444 -23.70 -24.70 19.12
CA VAL A 444 -24.67 -25.80 19.33
C VAL A 444 -26.04 -25.26 19.79
N GLY A 445 -26.13 -24.02 20.31
CA GLY A 445 -27.33 -23.41 20.88
C GLY A 445 -28.62 -23.57 20.06
N HIS A 446 -28.55 -23.49 18.73
CA HIS A 446 -29.72 -23.65 17.86
C HIS A 446 -30.11 -25.12 17.63
N LEU A 447 -29.17 -26.07 17.62
CA LEU A 447 -29.47 -27.51 17.69
C LEU A 447 -30.14 -27.89 19.02
N LEU A 448 -29.97 -27.06 20.06
CA LEU A 448 -30.64 -27.22 21.37
C LEU A 448 -32.06 -26.64 21.40
N THR A 449 -32.54 -25.98 20.34
CA THR A 449 -33.94 -25.49 20.31
C THR A 449 -34.95 -26.63 20.23
N GLU A 450 -34.51 -27.81 19.73
CA GLU A 450 -35.26 -29.06 19.77
C GLU A 450 -34.92 -29.94 21.00
N GLU A 451 -34.05 -29.49 21.91
CA GLU A 451 -33.71 -30.28 23.11
C GLU A 451 -34.88 -30.40 24.08
N THR A 452 -35.22 -31.64 24.42
CA THR A 452 -36.12 -31.94 25.54
C THR A 452 -35.56 -31.44 26.87
N PHE A 453 -36.45 -31.07 27.81
CA PHE A 453 -36.08 -30.59 29.14
C PHE A 453 -35.09 -31.53 29.86
N VAL A 454 -35.24 -32.86 29.71
CA VAL A 454 -34.38 -33.86 30.36
C VAL A 454 -32.95 -33.82 29.80
N HIS A 455 -32.79 -33.67 28.49
CA HIS A 455 -31.47 -33.55 27.85
C HIS A 455 -30.77 -32.25 28.30
N ARG A 456 -31.52 -31.14 28.35
CA ARG A 456 -31.03 -29.87 28.89
C ARG A 456 -30.58 -29.98 30.34
N LEU A 457 -31.39 -30.63 31.19
CA LEU A 457 -31.06 -30.83 32.61
C LEU A 457 -29.81 -31.71 32.76
N GLY A 458 -29.71 -32.81 32.01
CA GLY A 458 -28.53 -33.66 31.97
C GLY A 458 -27.27 -32.90 31.55
N ARG A 459 -27.36 -32.05 30.51
CA ARG A 459 -26.27 -31.19 30.07
C ARG A 459 -25.86 -30.17 31.13
N HIS A 460 -26.80 -29.47 31.77
CA HIS A 460 -26.46 -28.52 32.84
C HIS A 460 -25.80 -29.21 34.05
N ILE A 461 -26.26 -30.42 34.42
CA ILE A 461 -25.62 -31.25 35.45
C ILE A 461 -24.21 -31.66 35.01
N PHE A 462 -24.00 -31.94 33.73
CA PHE A 462 -22.68 -32.25 33.20
C PHE A 462 -21.75 -31.02 33.17
N GLU A 463 -22.25 -29.85 32.77
CA GLU A 463 -21.51 -28.57 32.77
C GLU A 463 -21.13 -28.11 34.18
N LEU A 464 -21.88 -28.51 35.21
CA LEU A 464 -21.56 -28.25 36.62
C LEU A 464 -20.17 -28.78 37.03
N LYS A 465 -19.62 -29.78 36.32
CA LYS A 465 -18.24 -30.26 36.52
C LYS A 465 -17.19 -29.15 36.30
N ASP A 466 -17.49 -28.18 35.44
CA ASP A 466 -16.58 -27.08 35.07
C ASP A 466 -16.74 -25.85 35.99
N LEU A 467 -17.73 -25.87 36.90
CA LEU A 467 -18.00 -24.80 37.85
C LEU A 467 -16.81 -24.47 38.78
N PRO A 468 -16.04 -25.44 39.33
CA PRO A 468 -14.85 -25.13 40.13
C PRO A 468 -13.80 -24.36 39.32
N GLY A 469 -13.57 -24.73 38.06
CA GLY A 469 -12.67 -24.01 37.17
C GLY A 469 -13.18 -22.61 36.82
N PHE A 470 -14.49 -22.47 36.58
CA PHE A 470 -15.13 -21.17 36.37
C PHE A 470 -14.98 -20.25 37.59
N THR A 471 -15.29 -20.72 38.79
CA THR A 471 -15.20 -19.92 40.03
C THR A 471 -13.77 -19.46 40.31
N LEU A 472 -12.76 -20.31 40.10
CA LEU A 472 -11.35 -19.92 40.21
C LEU A 472 -10.99 -18.83 39.21
N ARG A 473 -11.42 -18.96 37.93
CA ARG A 473 -11.21 -17.94 36.90
C ARG A 473 -11.91 -16.63 37.23
N LEU A 474 -13.12 -16.69 37.78
CA LEU A 474 -13.88 -15.53 38.22
C LEU A 474 -13.14 -14.79 39.34
N VAL A 475 -12.66 -15.50 40.37
CA VAL A 475 -11.87 -14.91 41.47
C VAL A 475 -10.59 -14.28 40.94
N LYS A 476 -9.85 -14.98 40.07
CA LYS A 476 -8.66 -14.42 39.41
C LYS A 476 -8.99 -13.15 38.60
N ARG A 477 -10.12 -13.13 37.88
CA ARG A 477 -10.57 -11.96 37.10
C ARG A 477 -11.01 -10.78 37.99
N MET A 478 -11.51 -11.05 39.19
CA MET A 478 -11.93 -10.02 40.14
C MET A 478 -10.75 -9.44 40.94
N MET A 479 -9.71 -10.26 41.20
CA MET A 479 -8.52 -9.85 41.96
C MET A 479 -7.34 -9.38 41.10
N GLY A 480 -7.28 -9.78 39.82
CA GLY A 480 -6.22 -9.40 38.89
C GLY A 480 -6.52 -8.11 38.12
N LYS A 481 -5.47 -7.43 37.64
CA LYS A 481 -5.58 -6.38 36.62
C LYS A 481 -5.93 -7.05 35.29
N GLN A 482 -7.07 -6.72 34.69
CA GLN A 482 -7.37 -7.19 33.33
C GLN A 482 -6.45 -6.48 32.34
N THR A 483 -5.73 -7.26 31.53
CA THR A 483 -5.03 -6.76 30.35
C THR A 483 -6.04 -6.63 29.22
N THR A 484 -6.13 -5.45 28.61
CA THR A 484 -6.92 -5.20 27.40
C THR A 484 -6.26 -5.71 26.13
N ALA A 485 -5.03 -6.24 26.22
CA ALA A 485 -4.33 -6.88 25.12
C ALA A 485 -5.10 -8.11 24.66
N LEU A 486 -5.40 -8.13 23.36
CA LEU A 486 -6.00 -9.28 22.70
C LEU A 486 -4.94 -10.36 22.50
N ILE A 487 -5.35 -11.63 22.61
CA ILE A 487 -4.46 -12.76 22.34
C ILE A 487 -4.38 -12.93 20.81
N PRO A 488 -3.18 -13.03 20.21
CA PRO A 488 -3.03 -13.29 18.78
C PRO A 488 -3.88 -14.48 18.32
N MET A 489 -4.46 -14.35 17.13
CA MET A 489 -5.33 -15.39 16.58
C MET A 489 -4.53 -16.67 16.29
N GLN A 490 -5.08 -17.82 16.68
CA GLN A 490 -4.51 -19.12 16.34
C GLN A 490 -5.14 -19.62 15.05
N THR A 491 -4.31 -19.89 14.04
CA THR A 491 -4.75 -20.35 12.70
C THR A 491 -5.59 -21.63 12.76
N ALA A 492 -5.35 -22.51 13.73
CA ALA A 492 -6.10 -23.75 13.91
C ALA A 492 -7.56 -23.56 14.38
N SER A 493 -7.91 -22.39 14.95
CA SER A 493 -9.26 -22.13 15.47
C SER A 493 -9.59 -20.65 15.47
N LEU A 494 -10.14 -20.16 14.36
CA LEU A 494 -10.58 -18.79 14.18
C LEU A 494 -12.00 -18.62 14.73
N HIS A 495 -12.15 -17.97 15.89
CA HIS A 495 -13.44 -17.69 16.52
C HIS A 495 -13.47 -16.28 17.10
N ARG A 496 -14.68 -15.73 17.22
CA ARG A 496 -14.93 -14.36 17.66
C ARG A 496 -14.60 -14.23 19.14
N ASP A 497 -14.02 -13.10 19.50
CA ASP A 497 -13.94 -12.66 20.89
C ASP A 497 -15.32 -12.16 21.38
N GLN A 498 -15.48 -11.98 22.69
CA GLN A 498 -16.74 -11.58 23.30
C GLN A 498 -17.29 -10.25 22.75
N PHE A 499 -16.41 -9.31 22.40
CA PHE A 499 -16.78 -7.95 21.98
C PHE A 499 -16.64 -7.73 20.47
N GLY A 500 -16.20 -8.74 19.71
CA GLY A 500 -15.98 -8.65 18.28
C GLY A 500 -14.91 -7.63 17.90
N PHE A 501 -13.89 -7.44 18.75
CA PHE A 501 -12.73 -6.60 18.45
C PHE A 501 -11.75 -7.26 17.48
N GLN A 502 -11.72 -8.60 17.45
CA GLN A 502 -10.91 -9.35 16.51
C GLN A 502 -11.72 -9.68 15.27
N GLN A 503 -11.22 -9.22 14.13
CA GLN A 503 -11.70 -9.53 12.79
C GLN A 503 -10.51 -9.96 11.92
N VAL A 504 -10.78 -10.69 10.84
CA VAL A 504 -9.76 -10.99 9.83
C VAL A 504 -9.80 -9.89 8.79
N LEU A 505 -8.67 -9.24 8.55
CA LEU A 505 -8.50 -8.25 7.50
C LEU A 505 -8.02 -8.96 6.24
N ILE A 506 -8.89 -9.08 5.24
CA ILE A 506 -8.50 -9.66 3.95
C ILE A 506 -8.11 -8.53 3.01
N ALA A 507 -6.87 -8.56 2.54
CA ALA A 507 -6.29 -7.57 1.67
C ALA A 507 -5.83 -8.22 0.37
N VAL A 508 -6.22 -7.66 -0.77
CA VAL A 508 -5.76 -8.11 -2.09
C VAL A 508 -4.92 -7.01 -2.73
N THR A 509 -3.73 -7.39 -3.20
CA THR A 509 -2.80 -6.51 -3.91
C THR A 509 -3.25 -6.31 -5.35
N ARG A 510 -2.83 -5.21 -5.99
CA ARG A 510 -3.13 -4.97 -7.42
C ARG A 510 -2.58 -6.07 -8.34
N SER A 511 -1.51 -6.74 -7.93
CA SER A 511 -0.86 -7.84 -8.65
C SER A 511 -1.47 -9.22 -8.37
N GLY A 512 -2.52 -9.33 -7.55
CA GLY A 512 -3.24 -10.60 -7.38
C GLY A 512 -2.76 -11.51 -6.25
N LYS A 513 -1.90 -11.03 -5.34
CA LYS A 513 -1.62 -11.70 -4.07
C LYS A 513 -2.62 -11.30 -3.00
N VAL A 514 -3.18 -12.27 -2.29
CA VAL A 514 -4.17 -12.10 -1.22
C VAL A 514 -3.55 -12.43 0.12
N PHE A 515 -3.77 -11.57 1.10
CA PHE A 515 -3.30 -11.72 2.47
C PHE A 515 -4.50 -11.72 3.43
N ALA A 516 -4.47 -12.64 4.40
CA ALA A 516 -5.27 -12.52 5.61
C ALA A 516 -4.40 -11.99 6.74
N LEU A 517 -4.78 -10.85 7.31
CA LEU A 517 -4.11 -10.22 8.44
C LEU A 517 -4.96 -10.35 9.69
N ASP A 518 -4.33 -10.69 10.81
CA ASP A 518 -4.95 -10.58 12.14
C ASP A 518 -5.08 -9.09 12.51
N SER A 519 -6.31 -8.61 12.68
CA SER A 519 -6.56 -7.21 13.04
C SER A 519 -5.97 -6.81 14.40
N SER A 520 -5.61 -7.74 15.28
CA SER A 520 -5.05 -7.41 16.60
C SER A 520 -3.56 -7.06 16.57
N ASN A 521 -2.79 -7.59 15.62
CA ASN A 521 -1.33 -7.42 15.57
C ASN A 521 -0.74 -7.19 14.16
N GLY A 522 -1.54 -7.33 13.09
CA GLY A 522 -1.10 -7.15 11.71
C GLY A 522 -0.27 -8.30 11.13
N TYR A 523 -0.20 -9.44 11.81
CA TYR A 523 0.47 -10.64 11.32
C TYR A 523 -0.31 -11.32 10.21
N VAL A 524 0.42 -11.89 9.25
CA VAL A 524 -0.14 -12.65 8.14
C VAL A 524 -0.55 -14.03 8.66
N LEU A 525 -1.83 -14.35 8.57
CA LEU A 525 -2.40 -15.65 8.93
C LEU A 525 -2.20 -16.67 7.80
N TRP A 526 -2.46 -16.25 6.56
CA TRP A 526 -2.22 -17.01 5.33
C TRP A 526 -2.03 -16.05 4.15
N THR A 527 -1.43 -16.57 3.08
CA THR A 527 -1.26 -15.87 1.79
C THR A 527 -1.64 -16.80 0.65
N THR A 528 -2.22 -16.26 -0.42
CA THR A 528 -2.58 -17.02 -1.61
C THR A 528 -2.38 -16.16 -2.86
N ASN A 529 -1.81 -16.76 -3.90
CA ASN A 529 -1.58 -16.11 -5.19
C ASN A 529 -2.70 -16.47 -6.16
N LEU A 530 -3.36 -15.48 -6.77
CA LEU A 530 -4.46 -15.69 -7.74
C LEU A 530 -3.99 -15.74 -9.19
N GLY A 531 -2.83 -15.13 -9.46
CA GLY A 531 -2.21 -15.05 -10.79
C GLY A 531 -0.86 -15.74 -10.81
N THR A 532 -0.37 -16.03 -12.01
CA THR A 532 1.00 -16.51 -12.17
C THR A 532 1.94 -15.32 -12.16
N PHE A 533 3.05 -15.46 -11.43
CA PHE A 533 4.06 -14.43 -11.35
C PHE A 533 5.28 -14.86 -12.16
N SER A 534 5.54 -14.19 -13.27
CA SER A 534 6.67 -14.45 -14.16
C SER A 534 7.81 -13.45 -13.93
N SER A 535 8.86 -13.55 -14.76
CA SER A 535 9.93 -12.54 -14.83
C SER A 535 9.42 -11.16 -15.27
N GLU A 536 8.30 -11.09 -16.00
CA GLU A 536 7.66 -9.84 -16.42
C GLU A 536 6.71 -9.26 -15.36
N GLY A 537 6.47 -10.00 -14.26
CA GLY A 537 5.58 -9.60 -13.17
C GLY A 537 4.32 -10.48 -13.11
N SER A 538 3.26 -9.96 -12.49
CA SER A 538 1.98 -10.67 -12.44
C SER A 538 1.23 -10.55 -13.76
N ASN A 539 0.62 -11.63 -14.21
CA ASN A 539 -0.29 -11.62 -15.35
C ASN A 539 -1.71 -11.11 -14.99
N LEU A 540 -1.94 -10.73 -13.74
CA LEU A 540 -3.25 -10.39 -13.21
C LEU A 540 -3.27 -8.95 -12.68
N HIS A 541 -4.33 -8.21 -13.03
CA HIS A 541 -4.65 -6.92 -12.45
C HIS A 541 -5.99 -7.00 -11.71
N VAL A 542 -5.98 -6.79 -10.39
CA VAL A 542 -7.19 -6.88 -9.56
C VAL A 542 -7.97 -5.58 -9.60
N GLU A 543 -9.27 -5.69 -9.85
CA GLU A 543 -10.19 -4.56 -9.97
C GLU A 543 -10.82 -4.21 -8.62
N ASP A 544 -11.48 -5.18 -7.96
CA ASP A 544 -12.03 -5.03 -6.60
C ASP A 544 -12.36 -6.41 -5.98
N MET A 545 -12.74 -6.41 -4.70
CA MET A 545 -13.10 -7.58 -3.90
C MET A 545 -14.36 -7.32 -3.06
N TRP A 546 -15.24 -8.33 -2.97
CA TRP A 546 -16.47 -8.26 -2.18
C TRP A 546 -16.61 -9.45 -1.23
N VAL A 547 -17.17 -9.20 -0.05
CA VAL A 547 -17.67 -10.26 0.83
C VAL A 547 -19.03 -10.70 0.28
N VAL A 548 -19.07 -11.88 -0.33
CA VAL A 548 -20.30 -12.42 -0.96
C VAL A 548 -21.09 -13.31 -0.02
N ARG A 549 -20.45 -13.83 1.03
CA ARG A 549 -21.10 -14.60 2.09
C ARG A 549 -20.44 -14.27 3.42
N GLU A 550 -21.23 -13.85 4.39
CA GLU A 550 -20.77 -13.63 5.76
C GLU A 550 -20.64 -14.95 6.52
N VAL A 551 -20.06 -14.91 7.73
CA VAL A 551 -19.97 -16.10 8.58
C VAL A 551 -21.37 -16.58 8.94
N GLY A 552 -21.64 -17.86 8.70
CA GLY A 552 -22.87 -18.53 9.10
C GLY A 552 -22.59 -19.82 9.87
N GLU A 553 -23.65 -20.50 10.30
CA GLU A 553 -23.55 -21.77 11.01
C GLU A 553 -22.87 -22.84 10.15
N GLY A 554 -21.69 -23.31 10.56
CA GLY A 554 -20.93 -24.36 9.86
C GLY A 554 -20.43 -23.97 8.46
N VAL A 555 -20.53 -22.69 8.09
CA VAL A 555 -20.17 -22.20 6.75
C VAL A 555 -19.19 -21.05 6.86
N ASN A 556 -18.03 -21.24 6.23
CA ASN A 556 -17.00 -20.21 6.18
C ASN A 556 -17.42 -19.02 5.29
N PRO A 557 -17.01 -17.80 5.67
CA PRO A 557 -17.21 -16.61 4.88
C PRO A 557 -16.46 -16.71 3.55
N THR A 558 -17.08 -16.21 2.48
CA THR A 558 -16.54 -16.30 1.12
C THR A 558 -16.41 -14.91 0.51
N LEU A 559 -15.27 -14.68 -0.12
CA LEU A 559 -14.96 -13.50 -0.89
C LEU A 559 -15.06 -13.80 -2.37
N ALA A 560 -15.39 -12.78 -3.16
CA ALA A 560 -15.25 -12.82 -4.59
C ALA A 560 -14.31 -11.72 -5.05
N VAL A 561 -13.35 -12.08 -5.90
CA VAL A 561 -12.36 -11.17 -6.51
C VAL A 561 -12.58 -11.16 -8.01
N ILE A 562 -12.70 -9.98 -8.60
CA ILE A 562 -12.74 -9.78 -10.06
C ILE A 562 -11.43 -9.16 -10.50
N ALA A 563 -10.86 -9.72 -11.55
CA ALA A 563 -9.57 -9.29 -12.06
C ALA A 563 -9.50 -9.42 -13.59
N THR A 564 -8.63 -8.64 -14.22
CA THR A 564 -8.30 -8.78 -15.64
C THR A 564 -6.97 -9.52 -15.77
N ARG A 565 -6.92 -10.54 -16.61
CA ARG A 565 -5.73 -11.30 -16.94
C ARG A 565 -5.23 -10.87 -18.31
N GLU A 566 -3.96 -10.49 -18.39
CA GLU A 566 -3.29 -10.22 -19.68
C GLU A 566 -2.63 -11.50 -20.20
N ALA A 567 -3.08 -11.97 -21.37
CA ALA A 567 -2.43 -13.09 -22.06
C ALA A 567 -1.31 -12.59 -22.98
N ALA A 568 -0.30 -13.42 -23.23
CA ALA A 568 0.88 -13.10 -24.05
C ALA A 568 0.56 -12.64 -25.50
N VAL A 569 -0.67 -12.81 -25.98
CA VAL A 569 -1.12 -12.48 -27.36
C VAL A 569 -2.12 -11.30 -27.37
N SER A 570 -1.98 -10.34 -26.46
CA SER A 570 -2.78 -9.09 -26.41
C SER A 570 -4.29 -9.25 -26.12
N TYR A 571 -4.78 -10.46 -25.82
CA TYR A 571 -6.14 -10.66 -25.32
C TYR A 571 -6.19 -10.41 -23.81
N ARG A 572 -7.23 -9.70 -23.35
CA ARG A 572 -7.55 -9.51 -21.94
C ARG A 572 -8.75 -10.36 -21.58
N ASP A 573 -8.60 -11.24 -20.62
CA ASP A 573 -9.69 -12.05 -20.07
C ASP A 573 -10.14 -11.47 -18.73
N VAL A 574 -11.44 -11.29 -18.53
CA VAL A 574 -11.99 -10.96 -17.21
C VAL A 574 -12.28 -12.25 -16.46
N VAL A 575 -11.69 -12.39 -15.29
CA VAL A 575 -11.74 -13.61 -14.47
C VAL A 575 -12.30 -13.33 -13.07
N GLY A 576 -13.06 -14.27 -12.54
CA GLY A 576 -13.61 -14.24 -11.18
C GLY A 576 -13.09 -15.38 -10.31
N TYR A 577 -12.81 -15.09 -9.04
CA TYR A 577 -12.35 -16.05 -8.05
C TYR A 577 -13.26 -16.04 -6.83
N HIS A 578 -13.54 -17.21 -6.24
CA HIS A 578 -14.14 -17.31 -4.91
C HIS A 578 -13.10 -17.83 -3.91
N ILE A 579 -12.94 -17.13 -2.80
CA ILE A 579 -11.91 -17.41 -1.80
C ILE A 579 -12.57 -17.61 -0.44
N ASP A 580 -12.24 -18.70 0.23
CA ASP A 580 -12.57 -18.90 1.64
C ASP A 580 -11.72 -17.96 2.51
N ALA A 581 -12.36 -17.05 3.25
CA ALA A 581 -11.62 -16.00 3.94
C ALA A 581 -10.83 -16.50 5.17
N PHE A 582 -11.11 -17.70 5.68
CA PHE A 582 -10.41 -18.25 6.85
C PHE A 582 -9.23 -19.13 6.46
N THR A 583 -9.33 -19.85 5.35
CA THR A 583 -8.30 -20.81 4.89
C THR A 583 -7.47 -20.30 3.73
N GLY A 584 -7.96 -19.32 2.96
CA GLY A 584 -7.34 -18.87 1.72
C GLY A 584 -7.58 -19.79 0.53
N HIS A 585 -8.32 -20.89 0.73
CA HIS A 585 -8.62 -21.83 -0.34
C HIS A 585 -9.45 -21.17 -1.44
N VAL A 586 -9.00 -21.30 -2.69
CA VAL A 586 -9.68 -20.75 -3.87
C VAL A 586 -10.50 -21.85 -4.52
N SER A 587 -11.78 -21.59 -4.78
CA SER A 587 -12.66 -22.56 -5.42
C SER A 587 -12.40 -22.64 -6.93
N GLY A 588 -12.30 -23.84 -7.47
CA GLY A 588 -12.18 -24.09 -8.92
C GLY A 588 -10.98 -24.97 -9.26
N ASP A 589 -10.66 -25.03 -10.55
CA ASP A 589 -9.50 -25.79 -11.03
C ASP A 589 -8.21 -25.01 -10.80
N GLU A 590 -7.16 -25.74 -10.45
CA GLU A 590 -5.80 -25.24 -10.35
C GLU A 590 -5.01 -25.61 -11.62
N ASP A 591 -3.88 -24.94 -11.81
CA ASP A 591 -2.90 -25.30 -12.81
C ASP A 591 -2.04 -26.48 -12.32
N ASP A 592 -1.87 -27.51 -13.16
CA ASP A 592 -1.23 -28.76 -12.76
C ASP A 592 0.27 -28.60 -12.47
N LEU A 593 0.93 -27.58 -13.05
CA LEU A 593 2.35 -27.31 -12.83
C LEU A 593 2.57 -26.31 -11.68
N THR A 594 1.82 -25.22 -11.68
CA THR A 594 2.07 -24.09 -10.78
C THR A 594 1.24 -24.14 -9.50
N HIS A 595 0.20 -24.99 -9.45
CA HIS A 595 -0.81 -25.03 -8.38
C HIS A 595 -1.51 -23.68 -8.15
N VAL A 596 -1.43 -22.76 -9.12
CA VAL A 596 -2.12 -21.48 -9.06
C VAL A 596 -3.57 -21.67 -9.54
N PRO A 597 -4.57 -21.07 -8.87
CA PRO A 597 -5.96 -21.17 -9.29
C PRO A 597 -6.18 -20.53 -10.66
N LYS A 598 -6.83 -21.26 -11.58
CA LYS A 598 -7.13 -20.76 -12.93
C LYS A 598 -8.23 -19.70 -12.93
N GLY A 599 -9.08 -19.65 -11.90
CA GLY A 599 -10.24 -18.77 -11.84
C GLY A 599 -11.29 -19.09 -12.91
N LYS A 600 -12.45 -18.45 -12.84
CA LYS A 600 -13.50 -18.59 -13.85
C LYS A 600 -13.45 -17.43 -14.84
N THR A 601 -13.11 -17.70 -16.10
CA THR A 601 -13.24 -16.71 -17.17
C THR A 601 -14.71 -16.36 -17.39
N LEU A 602 -15.02 -15.07 -17.34
CA LEU A 602 -16.36 -14.51 -17.52
C LEU A 602 -16.58 -14.12 -18.98
N PHE A 603 -15.67 -13.32 -19.54
CA PHE A 603 -15.66 -12.91 -20.95
C PHE A 603 -14.28 -12.38 -21.35
N GLN A 604 -14.05 -12.23 -22.64
CA GLN A 604 -12.84 -11.61 -23.21
C GLN A 604 -13.14 -10.15 -23.55
N GLY A 605 -12.24 -9.24 -23.19
CA GLY A 605 -12.37 -7.80 -23.46
C GLY A 605 -12.05 -6.93 -22.24
N HIS A 606 -12.57 -5.71 -22.26
CA HIS A 606 -12.38 -4.75 -21.19
C HIS A 606 -13.55 -4.78 -20.20
N LEU A 607 -13.22 -4.81 -18.91
CA LEU A 607 -14.20 -4.60 -17.85
C LEU A 607 -14.69 -3.14 -17.88
N LYS A 608 -16.01 -2.96 -17.93
CA LYS A 608 -16.65 -1.64 -17.85
C LYS A 608 -17.11 -1.29 -16.43
N ALA A 609 -17.66 -2.27 -15.70
CA ALA A 609 -18.12 -2.11 -14.32
C ALA A 609 -18.29 -3.48 -13.64
N ALA A 610 -18.16 -3.52 -12.31
CA ALA A 610 -18.51 -4.68 -11.49
C ALA A 610 -19.18 -4.22 -10.19
N PHE A 611 -20.25 -4.90 -9.77
CA PHE A 611 -20.98 -4.57 -8.55
C PHE A 611 -21.69 -5.78 -7.95
N ILE A 612 -21.82 -5.79 -6.62
CA ILE A 612 -22.53 -6.84 -5.88
C ILE A 612 -24.05 -6.68 -6.03
N THR A 613 -24.75 -7.79 -6.25
CA THR A 613 -26.21 -7.81 -6.34
C THR A 613 -26.88 -8.16 -5.00
N ARG A 614 -28.19 -7.92 -4.90
CA ARG A 614 -29.02 -8.29 -3.73
C ARG A 614 -29.44 -9.77 -3.76
N HIS A 615 -29.17 -10.47 -4.86
CA HIS A 615 -29.64 -11.84 -5.09
C HIS A 615 -28.56 -12.85 -4.70
N GLU A 616 -29.00 -13.95 -4.12
CA GLU A 616 -28.14 -15.07 -3.74
C GLU A 616 -28.12 -16.15 -4.82
N HIS A 617 -26.96 -16.77 -4.98
CA HIS A 617 -26.75 -17.84 -5.93
C HIS A 617 -27.53 -19.09 -5.54
N CYS A 618 -28.06 -19.76 -6.56
CA CYS A 618 -29.08 -20.80 -6.45
C CYS A 618 -28.66 -22.09 -5.72
N GLY A 619 -27.36 -22.32 -5.53
CA GLY A 619 -26.85 -23.49 -4.82
C GLY A 619 -25.82 -23.20 -3.73
N THR A 620 -25.14 -22.04 -3.77
CA THR A 620 -24.07 -21.72 -2.81
C THR A 620 -24.47 -20.66 -1.79
N ASN A 621 -25.61 -20.00 -2.00
CA ASN A 621 -26.10 -18.85 -1.24
C ASN A 621 -25.10 -17.67 -1.19
N ASN A 622 -24.10 -17.65 -2.06
CA ASN A 622 -23.22 -16.49 -2.21
C ASN A 622 -23.99 -15.39 -2.94
N LYS A 623 -23.88 -14.14 -2.51
CA LYS A 623 -24.36 -13.00 -3.28
C LYS A 623 -23.70 -12.99 -4.66
N VAL A 624 -24.49 -12.76 -5.70
CA VAL A 624 -24.00 -12.75 -7.08
C VAL A 624 -23.41 -11.38 -7.42
N ILE A 625 -22.29 -11.35 -8.12
CA ILE A 625 -21.69 -10.14 -8.70
C ILE A 625 -22.13 -10.02 -10.15
N ALA A 626 -22.55 -8.83 -10.54
CA ALA A 626 -22.77 -8.46 -11.92
C ALA A 626 -21.51 -7.80 -12.49
N VAL A 627 -21.03 -8.29 -13.63
CA VAL A 627 -19.80 -7.86 -14.29
C VAL A 627 -20.16 -7.46 -15.72
N VAL A 628 -19.82 -6.23 -16.11
CA VAL A 628 -20.27 -5.63 -17.37
C VAL A 628 -19.09 -5.48 -18.33
N ASP A 629 -19.27 -5.91 -19.57
CA ASP A 629 -18.29 -5.75 -20.64
C ASP A 629 -18.38 -4.37 -21.32
N SER A 630 -17.47 -4.11 -22.26
CA SER A 630 -17.49 -2.88 -23.07
C SER A 630 -18.72 -2.76 -23.99
N SER A 631 -19.45 -3.84 -24.23
CA SER A 631 -20.63 -3.92 -25.11
C SER A 631 -21.96 -3.81 -24.34
N ASP A 632 -21.90 -3.39 -23.07
CA ASP A 632 -23.07 -3.25 -22.18
C ASP A 632 -23.80 -4.57 -21.87
N THR A 633 -23.11 -5.70 -22.03
CA THR A 633 -23.58 -7.03 -21.66
C THR A 633 -23.18 -7.33 -20.22
N VAL A 634 -24.14 -7.75 -19.42
CA VAL A 634 -23.97 -8.09 -18.01
C VAL A 634 -23.83 -9.61 -17.86
N TYR A 635 -22.73 -10.00 -17.27
CA TYR A 635 -22.37 -11.36 -16.88
C TYR A 635 -22.56 -11.53 -15.37
N LEU A 636 -22.96 -12.73 -14.93
CA LEU A 636 -23.17 -13.04 -13.53
C LEU A 636 -22.09 -13.97 -12.99
N PHE A 637 -21.53 -13.63 -11.83
CA PHE A 637 -20.55 -14.45 -11.13
C PHE A 637 -20.97 -14.68 -9.66
N PRO A 638 -21.28 -15.92 -9.26
CA PRO A 638 -21.47 -17.11 -10.08
C PRO A 638 -22.76 -17.06 -10.92
N ALA A 639 -22.76 -17.73 -12.07
CA ALA A 639 -23.87 -17.70 -13.01
C ALA A 639 -25.09 -18.51 -12.51
N CYS A 640 -26.27 -17.89 -12.44
CA CYS A 640 -27.54 -18.61 -12.23
C CYS A 640 -28.69 -18.01 -13.05
N LYS A 641 -29.44 -18.87 -13.75
CA LYS A 641 -30.61 -18.49 -14.57
C LYS A 641 -31.74 -17.87 -13.75
N LYS A 642 -32.00 -18.37 -12.53
CA LYS A 642 -33.01 -17.79 -11.63
C LYS A 642 -32.63 -16.36 -11.22
N VAL A 643 -31.35 -16.13 -10.93
CA VAL A 643 -30.83 -14.80 -10.61
C VAL A 643 -30.88 -13.88 -11.83
N ALA A 644 -30.52 -14.35 -13.02
CA ALA A 644 -30.64 -13.57 -14.26
C ALA A 644 -32.08 -13.10 -14.51
N ARG A 645 -33.07 -13.98 -14.35
CA ARG A 645 -34.50 -13.60 -14.47
C ARG A 645 -34.95 -12.63 -13.38
N ALA A 646 -34.48 -12.81 -12.14
CA ALA A 646 -34.80 -11.92 -11.04
C ALA A 646 -34.21 -10.52 -11.25
N LEU A 647 -32.94 -10.46 -11.69
CA LEU A 647 -32.22 -9.21 -11.94
C LEU A 647 -32.79 -8.44 -13.13
N ALA A 648 -33.27 -9.13 -14.17
CA ALA A 648 -33.96 -8.50 -15.31
C ALA A 648 -35.27 -7.79 -14.93
N ASN A 649 -35.92 -8.25 -13.85
CA ASN A 649 -37.12 -7.63 -13.29
C ASN A 649 -36.82 -6.66 -12.13
N ASP A 650 -35.55 -6.54 -11.74
CA ASP A 650 -35.11 -5.68 -10.65
C ASP A 650 -34.94 -4.23 -11.13
N THR A 651 -34.95 -3.28 -10.20
CA THR A 651 -34.70 -1.86 -10.46
C THR A 651 -33.24 -1.48 -10.24
N MET A 652 -32.33 -2.46 -10.26
CA MET A 652 -30.90 -2.27 -10.06
C MET A 652 -30.31 -1.44 -11.21
N THR A 653 -29.51 -0.44 -10.83
CA THR A 653 -28.75 0.40 -11.75
C THR A 653 -27.27 0.34 -11.41
N TYR A 654 -26.45 0.64 -12.39
CA TYR A 654 -25.01 0.85 -12.20
C TYR A 654 -24.56 2.10 -12.94
N THR A 655 -23.40 2.63 -12.58
CA THR A 655 -22.84 3.81 -13.24
C THR A 655 -21.51 3.45 -13.90
N SER A 656 -21.23 4.09 -15.04
CA SER A 656 -19.95 3.94 -15.73
C SER A 656 -19.47 5.29 -16.24
N LEU A 657 -18.18 5.54 -16.09
CA LEU A 657 -17.53 6.78 -16.52
C LEU A 657 -16.89 6.58 -17.89
N THR A 658 -17.28 7.39 -18.86
CA THR A 658 -16.64 7.45 -20.18
C THR A 658 -15.79 8.70 -20.29
N LYS A 659 -14.53 8.54 -20.71
CA LYS A 659 -13.59 9.63 -20.93
C LYS A 659 -13.42 9.85 -22.43
N GLY A 660 -13.87 10.99 -22.95
CA GLY A 660 -13.62 11.44 -24.33
C GLY A 660 -12.47 12.45 -24.40
N LEU A 661 -12.16 12.96 -25.60
CA LEU A 661 -11.19 14.05 -25.80
C LEU A 661 -11.70 15.34 -25.12
N GLY A 662 -11.22 15.60 -23.91
CA GLY A 662 -11.50 16.82 -23.14
C GLY A 662 -12.79 16.84 -22.32
N THR A 663 -13.67 15.85 -22.48
CA THR A 663 -14.95 15.76 -21.76
C THR A 663 -15.16 14.41 -21.12
N GLN A 664 -15.58 14.40 -19.86
CA GLN A 664 -15.98 13.19 -19.15
C GLN A 664 -17.51 13.12 -19.08
N THR A 665 -18.07 11.92 -19.11
CA THR A 665 -19.51 11.72 -18.97
C THR A 665 -19.76 10.50 -18.09
N LEU A 666 -20.48 10.71 -16.99
CA LEU A 666 -20.97 9.62 -16.14
C LEU A 666 -22.33 9.19 -16.67
N THR A 667 -22.49 7.92 -17.00
CA THR A 667 -23.75 7.37 -17.51
C THR A 667 -24.28 6.34 -16.53
N GLY A 668 -25.55 6.47 -16.15
CA GLY A 668 -26.27 5.46 -15.39
C GLY A 668 -27.01 4.51 -16.31
N TYR A 669 -26.90 3.22 -16.03
CA TYR A 669 -27.46 2.15 -16.83
C TYR A 669 -28.49 1.38 -16.02
N LYS A 670 -29.55 0.95 -16.71
CA LYS A 670 -30.54 0.01 -16.19
C LYS A 670 -30.28 -1.36 -16.76
N ILE A 671 -30.40 -2.38 -15.91
CA ILE A 671 -30.34 -3.77 -16.34
C ILE A 671 -31.65 -4.12 -17.06
N GLY A 672 -31.52 -4.69 -18.25
CA GLY A 672 -32.60 -5.00 -19.16
C GLY A 672 -32.94 -6.48 -19.21
N GLN A 673 -33.44 -6.92 -20.36
CA GLN A 673 -33.91 -8.28 -20.56
C GLN A 673 -32.77 -9.31 -20.44
N ALA A 674 -33.09 -10.45 -19.83
CA ALA A 674 -32.21 -11.61 -19.77
C ALA A 674 -32.48 -12.56 -20.95
N VAL A 675 -31.43 -12.91 -21.69
CA VAL A 675 -31.41 -14.01 -22.66
C VAL A 675 -30.54 -15.12 -22.07
N ASP A 676 -31.21 -16.13 -21.51
CA ASP A 676 -30.62 -17.21 -20.74
C ASP A 676 -29.83 -16.76 -19.49
N LEU A 677 -28.51 -16.59 -19.61
CA LEU A 677 -27.61 -16.13 -18.53
C LEU A 677 -27.07 -14.71 -18.76
N LEU A 678 -27.18 -14.19 -19.98
CA LEU A 678 -26.68 -12.87 -20.34
C LEU A 678 -27.80 -11.84 -20.19
N LEU A 679 -27.50 -10.69 -19.62
CA LEU A 679 -28.44 -9.58 -19.56
C LEU A 679 -27.93 -8.42 -20.40
N SER A 680 -28.85 -7.78 -21.12
CA SER A 680 -28.57 -6.50 -21.76
C SER A 680 -28.62 -5.39 -20.71
N SER A 681 -27.89 -4.30 -20.94
CA SER A 681 -28.09 -3.06 -20.19
C SER A 681 -28.27 -1.88 -21.14
N ALA A 682 -29.03 -0.89 -20.71
CA ALA A 682 -29.33 0.28 -21.51
C ALA A 682 -29.05 1.57 -20.71
N PRO A 683 -28.49 2.61 -21.33
CA PRO A 683 -28.29 3.89 -20.67
C PRO A 683 -29.64 4.51 -20.32
N GLN A 684 -29.78 4.98 -19.07
CA GLN A 684 -30.99 5.59 -18.53
C GLN A 684 -30.83 7.11 -18.36
N TRP A 685 -29.68 7.54 -17.86
CA TRP A 685 -29.37 8.95 -17.64
C TRP A 685 -27.89 9.19 -17.89
N SER A 686 -27.51 10.43 -18.18
CA SER A 686 -26.11 10.84 -18.30
C SER A 686 -25.88 12.19 -17.64
N TYR A 687 -24.74 12.32 -16.98
CA TYR A 687 -24.23 13.54 -16.37
C TYR A 687 -22.93 13.91 -17.08
N ARG A 688 -22.95 15.02 -17.82
CA ARG A 688 -21.81 15.50 -18.59
C ARG A 688 -21.06 16.56 -17.78
N PHE A 689 -19.76 16.34 -17.59
CA PHE A 689 -18.87 17.31 -16.96
C PHE A 689 -18.53 18.45 -17.93
N SER A 690 -18.21 19.62 -17.39
CA SER A 690 -17.77 20.78 -18.18
C SER A 690 -16.50 20.47 -18.96
N ASP A 691 -16.27 21.15 -20.08
CA ASP A 691 -15.01 21.00 -20.83
C ASP A 691 -13.81 21.38 -19.95
N GLY A 692 -12.83 20.46 -19.81
CA GLY A 692 -11.66 20.65 -18.94
C GLY A 692 -11.91 20.40 -17.44
N GLU A 693 -13.12 20.03 -17.05
CA GLU A 693 -13.43 19.54 -15.70
C GLU A 693 -13.06 18.06 -15.58
N VAL A 694 -12.37 17.71 -14.50
CA VAL A 694 -11.84 16.38 -14.23
C VAL A 694 -12.53 15.82 -12.99
N LEU A 695 -13.09 14.61 -13.10
CA LEU A 695 -13.60 13.87 -11.95
C LEU A 695 -12.46 13.52 -11.00
N GLY A 696 -12.59 13.88 -9.72
CA GLY A 696 -11.67 13.51 -8.65
C GLY A 696 -12.04 12.15 -8.05
N SER A 697 -13.25 12.03 -7.49
CA SER A 697 -13.73 10.79 -6.87
C SER A 697 -15.23 10.62 -7.02
N ILE A 698 -15.66 9.35 -7.00
CA ILE A 698 -17.07 8.95 -6.94
C ILE A 698 -17.19 7.88 -5.84
N ALA A 699 -18.08 8.11 -4.86
CA ALA A 699 -18.28 7.18 -3.76
C ALA A 699 -19.76 7.12 -3.36
N PRO A 700 -20.31 5.92 -3.09
CA PRO A 700 -21.65 5.81 -2.53
C PRO A 700 -21.69 6.42 -1.13
N ALA A 701 -22.83 7.03 -0.77
CA ALA A 701 -23.06 7.46 0.60
C ALA A 701 -23.11 6.25 1.54
N GLY A 702 -22.43 6.34 2.68
CA GLY A 702 -22.44 5.29 3.70
C GLY A 702 -23.82 5.13 4.31
N PHE A 703 -24.50 4.04 3.95
CA PHE A 703 -25.86 3.71 4.39
C PHE A 703 -25.83 2.42 5.22
N ASP A 704 -25.62 2.58 6.53
CA ASP A 704 -25.58 1.49 7.52
C ASP A 704 -26.89 1.44 8.32
N SER A 705 -26.90 0.69 9.43
CA SER A 705 -27.96 0.76 10.44
C SER A 705 -28.17 2.21 10.90
N ILE A 706 -29.43 2.65 10.91
CA ILE A 706 -29.84 4.01 11.32
C ILE A 706 -30.73 3.88 12.55
N ALA A 707 -30.27 4.36 13.70
CA ALA A 707 -31.05 4.29 14.94
C ALA A 707 -32.19 5.33 14.98
N SER A 708 -32.00 6.50 14.36
CA SER A 708 -33.01 7.57 14.36
C SER A 708 -33.18 8.21 12.98
N PHE A 709 -34.42 8.21 12.49
CA PHE A 709 -34.85 8.85 11.24
C PHE A 709 -35.02 10.36 11.36
N GLY A 710 -35.11 10.89 12.58
CA GLY A 710 -35.29 12.32 12.83
C GLY A 710 -34.34 12.84 13.91
N ARG A 711 -34.15 14.16 13.92
CA ARG A 711 -33.42 14.90 14.95
C ARG A 711 -34.40 15.81 15.67
N VAL A 712 -34.58 15.58 16.97
CA VAL A 712 -35.43 16.42 17.83
C VAL A 712 -34.65 17.69 18.19
N LEU A 713 -35.30 18.84 18.01
CA LEU A 713 -34.77 20.16 18.31
C LEU A 713 -35.13 20.59 19.74
N GLY A 714 -34.50 21.66 20.23
CA GLY A 714 -34.77 22.20 21.57
C GLY A 714 -36.22 22.70 21.73
N ASP A 715 -36.87 23.12 20.65
CA ASP A 715 -38.29 23.48 20.63
C ASP A 715 -39.24 22.27 20.57
N LYS A 716 -38.70 21.04 20.66
CA LYS A 716 -39.39 19.74 20.52
C LYS A 716 -39.95 19.45 19.13
N SER A 717 -39.65 20.28 18.14
CA SER A 717 -39.92 19.93 16.75
C SER A 717 -38.89 18.92 16.25
N THR A 718 -39.19 18.24 15.14
CA THR A 718 -38.33 17.19 14.58
C THR A 718 -37.97 17.54 13.14
N PHE A 719 -36.68 17.59 12.84
CA PHE A 719 -36.19 17.51 11.47
C PHE A 719 -36.05 16.05 11.06
N TYR A 720 -36.71 15.67 9.97
CA TYR A 720 -36.60 14.33 9.41
C TYR A 720 -35.42 14.31 8.45
N LYS A 721 -34.52 13.35 8.63
CA LYS A 721 -33.32 13.22 7.81
C LYS A 721 -33.71 12.82 6.39
N TYR A 722 -33.07 13.42 5.39
CA TYR A 722 -33.18 12.91 4.03
C TYR A 722 -32.31 11.66 3.88
N LEU A 723 -32.95 10.49 3.84
CA LEU A 723 -32.30 9.18 3.83
C LEU A 723 -32.61 8.43 2.54
N ASN A 724 -31.67 8.48 1.61
CA ASN A 724 -31.75 7.76 0.34
C ASN A 724 -30.51 6.84 0.21
N PRO A 725 -30.69 5.50 0.09
CA PRO A 725 -29.58 4.55 -0.02
C PRO A 725 -28.88 4.59 -1.38
N HIS A 726 -29.44 5.30 -2.36
CA HIS A 726 -28.93 5.39 -3.73
C HIS A 726 -28.10 6.65 -3.98
N LEU A 727 -27.75 7.42 -2.94
CA LEU A 727 -26.94 8.61 -3.07
C LEU A 727 -25.48 8.28 -3.37
N VAL A 728 -24.92 9.02 -4.32
CA VAL A 728 -23.50 8.98 -4.68
C VAL A 728 -22.94 10.39 -4.61
N VAL A 729 -21.78 10.54 -3.98
CA VAL A 729 -21.05 11.80 -3.89
C VAL A 729 -19.98 11.80 -4.96
N MET A 730 -19.99 12.85 -5.78
CA MET A 730 -18.99 13.10 -6.82
C MET A 730 -18.22 14.36 -6.47
N THR A 731 -16.91 14.31 -6.69
CA THR A 731 -16.03 15.48 -6.59
C THR A 731 -15.38 15.73 -7.94
N SER A 732 -15.20 16.98 -8.32
CA SER A 732 -14.53 17.36 -9.56
C SER A 732 -13.74 18.65 -9.40
N THR A 733 -12.73 18.84 -10.24
CA THR A 733 -11.93 20.07 -10.31
C THR A 733 -11.71 20.51 -11.74
N HIS A 734 -11.60 21.81 -11.95
CA HIS A 734 -11.29 22.42 -13.23
C HIS A 734 -9.94 23.13 -13.14
N PRO A 735 -8.84 22.50 -13.61
CA PRO A 735 -7.48 23.03 -13.45
C PRO A 735 -7.28 24.45 -13.97
N LEU A 736 -7.85 24.79 -15.13
CA LEU A 736 -7.69 26.11 -15.73
C LEU A 736 -8.48 27.22 -15.02
N LYS A 737 -9.66 26.91 -14.47
CA LYS A 737 -10.51 27.88 -13.75
C LYS A 737 -10.21 27.93 -12.26
N GLN A 738 -9.45 26.96 -11.75
CA GLN A 738 -9.23 26.74 -10.32
C GLN A 738 -10.55 26.65 -9.54
N THR A 739 -11.55 25.99 -10.12
CA THR A 739 -12.85 25.75 -9.45
C THR A 739 -12.99 24.28 -9.10
N GLY A 740 -13.59 23.98 -7.95
CA GLY A 740 -13.96 22.63 -7.53
C GLY A 740 -15.46 22.49 -7.36
N SER A 741 -15.99 21.29 -7.49
CA SER A 741 -17.40 21.01 -7.21
C SER A 741 -17.59 19.74 -6.40
N VAL A 742 -18.63 19.74 -5.56
CA VAL A 742 -19.15 18.55 -4.88
C VAL A 742 -20.60 18.39 -5.26
N THR A 743 -20.94 17.27 -5.89
CA THR A 743 -22.30 16.98 -6.35
C THR A 743 -22.78 15.68 -5.74
N VAL A 744 -23.91 15.73 -5.04
CA VAL A 744 -24.63 14.56 -4.53
C VAL A 744 -25.72 14.23 -5.54
N LEU A 745 -25.67 13.03 -6.09
CA LEU A 745 -26.55 12.57 -7.16
C LEU A 745 -27.26 11.28 -6.74
N ASP A 746 -28.51 11.12 -7.13
CA ASP A 746 -29.23 9.85 -7.02
C ASP A 746 -28.80 8.93 -8.18
N SER A 747 -28.12 7.82 -7.86
CA SER A 747 -27.57 6.88 -8.84
C SER A 747 -28.61 6.11 -9.66
N VAL A 748 -29.88 6.12 -9.22
CA VAL A 748 -30.98 5.49 -9.95
C VAL A 748 -31.52 6.45 -11.01
N THR A 749 -31.76 7.71 -10.66
CA THR A 749 -32.41 8.68 -11.57
C THR A 749 -31.47 9.64 -12.29
N GLY A 750 -30.23 9.81 -11.83
CA GLY A 750 -29.31 10.82 -12.34
C GLY A 750 -29.59 12.23 -11.83
N ARG A 751 -30.54 12.38 -10.90
CA ARG A 751 -30.94 13.70 -10.40
C ARG A 751 -29.90 14.22 -9.41
N THR A 752 -29.47 15.46 -9.61
CA THR A 752 -28.71 16.20 -8.61
C THR A 752 -29.58 16.52 -7.40
N VAL A 753 -29.18 16.02 -6.24
CA VAL A 753 -29.82 16.24 -4.94
C VAL A 753 -29.24 17.50 -4.28
N TYR A 754 -27.92 17.64 -4.34
CA TYR A 754 -27.20 18.79 -3.79
C TYR A 754 -25.96 19.07 -4.64
N THR A 755 -25.61 20.34 -4.82
CA THR A 755 -24.35 20.72 -5.47
C THR A 755 -23.75 21.92 -4.75
N ALA A 756 -22.43 21.91 -4.61
CA ALA A 756 -21.64 23.02 -4.10
C ALA A 756 -20.47 23.28 -5.03
N THR A 757 -20.24 24.55 -5.34
CA THR A 757 -19.09 25.02 -6.13
C THR A 757 -18.16 25.84 -5.26
N MET A 758 -16.86 25.65 -5.43
CA MET A 758 -15.82 26.36 -4.70
C MET A 758 -14.84 27.01 -5.68
N ASP A 759 -14.43 28.24 -5.37
CA ASP A 759 -13.45 28.99 -6.14
C ASP A 759 -12.04 28.83 -5.56
N ASN A 760 -11.02 29.17 -6.36
CA ASN A 760 -9.60 29.15 -5.99
C ASN A 760 -9.08 27.80 -5.47
N VAL A 761 -9.59 26.68 -5.97
CA VAL A 761 -9.22 25.31 -5.55
C VAL A 761 -7.87 24.91 -6.15
N ASP A 762 -6.95 24.46 -5.29
CA ASP A 762 -5.73 23.77 -5.74
C ASP A 762 -6.11 22.44 -6.40
N SER A 763 -5.99 22.41 -7.73
CA SER A 763 -6.39 21.27 -8.54
C SER A 763 -5.48 20.05 -8.36
N ALA A 764 -4.27 20.21 -7.81
CA ALA A 764 -3.38 19.08 -7.51
C ALA A 764 -3.83 18.33 -6.24
N ARG A 765 -4.41 19.03 -5.26
CA ARG A 765 -4.97 18.42 -4.05
C ARG A 765 -6.42 17.97 -4.24
N GLY A 766 -7.13 18.59 -5.16
CA GLY A 766 -8.50 18.23 -5.48
C GLY A 766 -9.48 18.57 -4.34
N VAL A 767 -10.66 17.97 -4.42
CA VAL A 767 -11.71 18.06 -3.40
C VAL A 767 -11.94 16.65 -2.85
N ILE A 768 -11.99 16.52 -1.52
CA ILE A 768 -12.25 15.24 -0.86
C ILE A 768 -13.58 15.35 -0.15
N ALA A 769 -14.48 14.40 -0.38
CA ALA A 769 -15.80 14.37 0.22
C ALA A 769 -16.16 12.98 0.75
N THR A 770 -16.91 12.94 1.85
CA THR A 770 -17.48 11.71 2.40
C THR A 770 -18.88 12.01 2.93
N MET A 771 -19.80 11.05 2.80
CA MET A 771 -21.17 11.20 3.25
C MET A 771 -21.61 9.92 3.94
N SER A 772 -22.30 10.08 5.07
CA SER A 772 -23.00 8.99 5.73
C SER A 772 -24.39 9.44 6.15
N GLU A 773 -25.39 8.59 5.90
CA GLU A 773 -26.80 8.94 6.08
C GLU A 773 -27.16 10.23 5.35
N ASN A 774 -27.45 11.30 6.09
CA ASN A 774 -27.83 12.61 5.60
C ASN A 774 -26.72 13.67 5.79
N TRP A 775 -25.55 13.26 6.26
CA TRP A 775 -24.46 14.15 6.64
C TRP A 775 -23.31 14.03 5.65
N LEU A 776 -23.05 15.11 4.92
CA LEU A 776 -21.97 15.26 3.95
C LEU A 776 -20.89 16.16 4.55
N VAL A 777 -19.63 15.74 4.44
CA VAL A 777 -18.47 16.57 4.77
C VAL A 777 -17.51 16.58 3.60
N PHE A 778 -17.03 17.75 3.22
CA PHE A 778 -16.02 17.89 2.18
C PHE A 778 -14.96 18.93 2.53
N THR A 779 -13.76 18.77 1.97
CA THR A 779 -12.58 19.60 2.24
C THR A 779 -11.83 19.90 0.94
N TRP A 780 -11.21 21.07 0.88
CA TRP A 780 -10.36 21.49 -0.23
C TRP A 780 -9.28 22.47 0.26
N LEU A 781 -8.21 22.60 -0.53
CA LEU A 781 -7.22 23.64 -0.34
C LEU A 781 -7.61 24.87 -1.15
N GLU A 782 -7.91 25.97 -0.46
CA GLU A 782 -8.15 27.28 -1.07
C GLU A 782 -6.80 28.01 -1.25
N THR A 783 -6.45 28.29 -2.51
CA THR A 783 -5.18 28.89 -2.91
C THR A 783 -4.98 30.24 -2.23
N GLY A 784 -3.87 30.41 -1.52
CA GLY A 784 -3.55 31.65 -0.80
C GLY A 784 -4.22 31.83 0.57
N VAL A 785 -5.15 30.95 0.96
CA VAL A 785 -5.84 31.04 2.25
C VAL A 785 -5.57 29.83 3.15
N GLY A 786 -5.72 28.62 2.64
CA GLY A 786 -5.51 27.39 3.41
C GLY A 786 -6.66 26.38 3.26
N TYR A 787 -6.68 25.37 4.12
CA TYR A 787 -7.67 24.29 4.02
C TYR A 787 -9.02 24.71 4.60
N ARG A 788 -10.07 24.44 3.83
CA ARG A 788 -11.47 24.64 4.22
C ARG A 788 -12.17 23.31 4.35
N MET A 789 -13.06 23.19 5.32
CA MET A 789 -13.91 22.02 5.51
C MET A 789 -15.36 22.48 5.65
N THR A 790 -16.26 21.92 4.87
CA THR A 790 -17.68 22.25 4.91
C THR A 790 -18.49 21.03 5.34
N SER A 791 -19.39 21.25 6.29
CA SER A 791 -20.32 20.26 6.81
C SER A 791 -21.73 20.61 6.32
N VAL A 792 -22.45 19.63 5.79
CA VAL A 792 -23.79 19.79 5.21
C VAL A 792 -24.69 18.69 5.75
N GLU A 793 -25.84 19.07 6.29
CA GLU A 793 -26.91 18.14 6.68
C GLU A 793 -28.13 18.34 5.78
N LEU A 794 -28.65 17.24 5.23
CA LEU A 794 -29.84 17.22 4.39
C LEU A 794 -31.05 16.76 5.21
N TYR A 795 -32.13 17.54 5.17
CA TYR A 795 -33.40 17.23 5.83
C TYR A 795 -34.55 17.28 4.84
N GLU A 796 -35.60 16.51 5.10
CA GLU A 796 -36.85 16.60 4.36
C GLU A 796 -37.55 17.92 4.69
N ASP A 797 -38.01 18.63 3.66
CA ASP A 797 -38.92 19.76 3.77
C ASP A 797 -40.29 19.37 3.22
N GLY A 798 -41.37 19.76 3.89
CA GLY A 798 -42.73 19.30 3.58
C GLY A 798 -43.15 17.98 4.25
N ASN A 799 -43.41 16.93 3.46
CA ASN A 799 -43.88 15.62 3.95
C ASN A 799 -42.80 14.90 4.77
N LYS A 800 -43.13 14.53 6.01
CA LYS A 800 -42.15 14.07 7.01
C LYS A 800 -42.10 12.54 7.12
N GLY A 801 -40.88 11.98 7.18
CA GLY A 801 -40.56 10.59 7.45
C GLY A 801 -40.80 9.62 6.29
N GLN A 802 -40.68 10.07 5.04
CA GLN A 802 -41.06 9.25 3.87
C GLN A 802 -39.89 8.63 3.13
N THR A 803 -38.70 9.24 3.12
CA THR A 803 -37.61 8.79 2.24
C THR A 803 -37.15 7.35 2.46
N PRO A 804 -37.12 6.78 3.69
CA PRO A 804 -36.66 5.39 3.87
C PRO A 804 -37.53 4.35 3.14
N GLY A 805 -38.81 4.65 2.90
CA GLY A 805 -39.77 3.73 2.27
C GLY A 805 -40.17 4.12 0.85
N THR A 806 -39.61 5.19 0.29
CA THR A 806 -40.05 5.75 -0.99
C THR A 806 -39.07 5.39 -2.11
N SER A 807 -39.60 5.02 -3.28
CA SER A 807 -38.78 4.75 -4.47
C SER A 807 -38.09 6.03 -4.96
N SER A 808 -36.85 5.93 -5.44
CA SER A 808 -36.14 7.04 -6.12
C SER A 808 -36.90 7.62 -7.32
N TYR A 809 -37.81 6.84 -7.93
CA TYR A 809 -38.65 7.30 -9.06
C TYR A 809 -39.91 8.06 -8.62
N ALA A 810 -40.21 8.11 -7.32
CA ALA A 810 -41.35 8.86 -6.82
C ALA A 810 -41.13 10.37 -6.93
N GLN A 811 -42.20 11.14 -6.70
CA GLN A 811 -42.15 12.60 -6.74
C GLN A 811 -41.07 13.15 -5.81
N THR A 812 -40.33 14.15 -6.32
CA THR A 812 -39.25 14.83 -5.60
C THR A 812 -39.73 15.40 -4.27
N GLN A 813 -39.07 14.99 -3.19
CA GLN A 813 -39.19 15.64 -1.89
C GLN A 813 -38.35 16.93 -1.88
N ASP A 814 -38.91 18.02 -1.39
CA ASP A 814 -38.18 19.25 -1.13
C ASP A 814 -37.17 19.04 0.02
N LEU A 815 -36.02 19.72 -0.06
CA LEU A 815 -34.93 19.54 0.88
C LEU A 815 -34.64 20.83 1.64
N LYS A 816 -34.58 20.70 2.96
CA LYS A 816 -33.97 21.69 3.83
C LYS A 816 -32.50 21.34 4.01
N VAL A 817 -31.65 22.15 3.39
CA VAL A 817 -30.20 22.01 3.48
C VAL A 817 -29.65 22.97 4.51
N ILE A 818 -28.86 22.46 5.45
CA ILE A 818 -28.13 23.27 6.42
C ILE A 818 -26.65 23.02 6.22
N SER A 819 -25.89 24.06 5.90
CA SER A 819 -24.46 23.97 5.66
C SER A 819 -23.68 25.01 6.47
N GLN A 820 -22.44 24.66 6.82
CA GLN A 820 -21.51 25.57 7.45
C GLN A 820 -20.07 25.22 7.08
N SER A 821 -19.26 26.25 6.83
CA SER A 821 -17.85 26.12 6.47
C SER A 821 -16.93 26.48 7.64
N PHE A 822 -15.84 25.74 7.75
CA PHE A 822 -14.81 25.82 8.78
C PHE A 822 -13.42 25.91 8.13
N ILE A 823 -12.43 26.37 8.89
CA ILE A 823 -11.01 26.36 8.57
C ILE A 823 -10.41 25.12 9.24
N ALA A 824 -9.80 24.25 8.43
CA ALA A 824 -9.11 23.08 8.92
C ALA A 824 -7.67 23.44 9.33
N PRO A 825 -7.16 22.95 10.49
CA PRO A 825 -5.85 23.34 11.01
C PRO A 825 -4.67 22.73 10.25
N SER A 826 -4.92 21.69 9.45
CA SER A 826 -3.92 20.97 8.67
C SER A 826 -4.55 20.44 7.39
N GLY A 827 -3.74 20.19 6.37
CA GLY A 827 -4.23 19.56 5.16
C GLY A 827 -4.72 18.15 5.40
N VAL A 828 -5.67 17.74 4.56
CA VAL A 828 -6.40 16.48 4.64
C VAL A 828 -6.16 15.69 3.36
N ARG A 829 -5.69 14.45 3.49
CA ARG A 829 -5.42 13.55 2.36
C ARG A 829 -6.56 12.57 2.07
N GLN A 830 -7.23 12.11 3.12
CA GLN A 830 -8.37 11.19 3.01
C GLN A 830 -9.27 11.34 4.23
N MET A 831 -10.57 11.06 4.07
CA MET A 831 -11.56 11.08 5.15
C MET A 831 -12.52 9.88 5.08
N VAL A 832 -12.98 9.43 6.25
CA VAL A 832 -14.06 8.44 6.39
C VAL A 832 -14.87 8.73 7.64
N MET A 833 -16.12 8.27 7.69
CA MET A 833 -16.93 8.32 8.91
C MET A 833 -16.90 7.00 9.66
N THR A 834 -16.95 7.05 11.00
CA THR A 834 -17.01 5.85 11.85
C THR A 834 -18.33 5.09 11.68
N ARG A 835 -18.28 3.76 11.72
CA ARG A 835 -19.44 2.86 11.65
C ARG A 835 -19.65 2.09 12.95
N SER A 836 -20.90 1.87 13.32
CA SER A 836 -21.31 1.06 14.48
C SER A 836 -22.43 0.09 14.07
N LYS A 837 -22.69 -0.91 14.93
CA LYS A 837 -23.59 -2.03 14.62
C LYS A 837 -25.04 -1.59 14.40
N PHE A 838 -25.53 -0.70 15.25
CA PHE A 838 -26.91 -0.22 15.28
C PHE A 838 -27.06 1.26 14.91
N GLY A 839 -25.96 1.99 14.71
CA GLY A 839 -26.00 3.42 14.36
C GLY A 839 -26.52 4.33 15.48
N ILE A 840 -26.38 3.90 16.74
CA ILE A 840 -26.79 4.63 17.95
C ILE A 840 -25.68 5.59 18.39
N THR A 841 -24.43 5.12 18.41
CA THR A 841 -23.29 5.98 18.79
C THR A 841 -23.14 7.14 17.79
N MET A 842 -22.65 8.28 18.25
CA MET A 842 -22.41 9.41 17.35
C MET A 842 -21.40 9.02 16.28
N LYS A 843 -21.61 9.47 15.04
CA LYS A 843 -20.59 9.33 13.99
C LYS A 843 -19.51 10.38 14.19
N GLU A 844 -18.25 10.03 13.94
CA GLU A 844 -17.14 10.97 13.86
C GLU A 844 -16.48 10.92 12.49
N LEU A 845 -15.87 12.04 12.11
CA LEU A 845 -15.06 12.13 10.90
C LEU A 845 -13.62 11.76 11.25
N VAL A 846 -13.11 10.70 10.67
CA VAL A 846 -11.69 10.31 10.76
C VAL A 846 -10.99 10.77 9.50
N TYR A 847 -9.79 11.33 9.64
CA TYR A 847 -9.01 11.82 8.51
C TYR A 847 -7.52 11.58 8.67
N VAL A 848 -6.81 11.50 7.54
CA VAL A 848 -5.35 11.51 7.47
C VAL A 848 -4.90 12.93 7.13
N ASN A 849 -4.01 13.49 7.95
CA ASN A 849 -3.44 14.80 7.68
C ASN A 849 -2.17 14.74 6.80
N ASP A 850 -1.69 15.88 6.33
CA ASP A 850 -0.48 15.96 5.52
C ASP A 850 0.81 15.52 6.21
N ARG A 851 0.80 15.41 7.55
CA ARG A 851 1.92 14.89 8.35
C ARG A 851 1.89 13.36 8.49
N GLY A 852 0.97 12.69 7.80
CA GLY A 852 0.77 11.24 7.92
C GLY A 852 0.17 10.82 9.25
N GLN A 853 -0.52 11.72 9.96
CA GLN A 853 -1.18 11.37 11.22
C GLN A 853 -2.65 11.07 10.98
N VAL A 854 -3.16 10.06 11.69
CA VAL A 854 -4.59 9.74 11.70
C VAL A 854 -5.24 10.44 12.88
N ALA A 855 -6.25 11.27 12.61
CA ALA A 855 -6.96 12.03 13.61
C ALA A 855 -8.47 11.97 13.38
N HIS A 856 -9.26 12.38 14.38
CA HIS A 856 -10.72 12.40 14.27
C HIS A 856 -11.32 13.71 14.77
N ILE A 857 -12.46 14.10 14.20
CA ILE A 857 -13.23 15.29 14.55
C ILE A 857 -14.62 14.84 15.00
N ALA A 858 -14.98 15.23 16.22
CA ALA A 858 -16.31 14.94 16.76
C ALA A 858 -17.38 15.65 15.94
N ARG A 859 -18.49 14.96 15.65
CA ARG A 859 -19.63 15.54 14.91
C ARG A 859 -20.15 16.83 15.54
N ARG A 860 -20.10 16.98 16.86
CA ARG A 860 -20.53 18.22 17.55
C ARG A 860 -19.71 19.45 17.15
N VAL A 861 -18.43 19.26 16.79
CA VAL A 861 -17.57 20.34 16.28
C VAL A 861 -17.97 20.73 14.86
N LEU A 862 -18.36 19.75 14.05
CA LEU A 862 -18.79 19.91 12.66
C LEU A 862 -20.30 20.05 12.50
N ASP A 863 -21.06 20.36 13.56
CA ASP A 863 -22.51 20.57 13.44
C ASP A 863 -22.76 21.90 12.71
N PRO A 864 -23.43 21.91 11.55
CA PRO A 864 -23.64 23.14 10.80
C PRO A 864 -24.65 24.09 11.46
N ARG A 865 -25.36 23.64 12.51
CA ARG A 865 -26.35 24.44 13.24
C ARG A 865 -25.74 25.21 14.42
N ARG A 866 -24.41 25.18 14.61
CA ARG A 866 -23.74 25.92 15.68
C ARG A 866 -24.08 27.43 15.57
N PRO A 867 -24.61 28.07 16.62
CA PRO A 867 -25.03 29.46 16.56
C PRO A 867 -23.81 30.40 16.45
N THR A 868 -23.87 31.39 15.56
CA THR A 868 -22.81 32.41 15.40
C THR A 868 -22.76 33.42 16.53
N GLY A 869 -23.86 33.57 17.27
CA GLY A 869 -23.98 34.45 18.43
C GLY A 869 -24.08 33.70 19.76
N LYS A 870 -24.58 34.39 20.78
CA LYS A 870 -24.87 33.78 22.07
C LYS A 870 -25.95 32.69 21.90
N PRO A 871 -25.75 31.46 22.38
CA PRO A 871 -26.74 30.38 22.26
C PRO A 871 -28.09 30.77 22.87
N THR A 872 -29.16 30.55 22.11
CA THR A 872 -30.55 30.69 22.57
C THR A 872 -30.90 29.60 23.59
N SER A 873 -32.07 29.69 24.23
CA SER A 873 -32.53 28.64 25.15
C SER A 873 -32.69 27.28 24.45
N SER A 874 -33.20 27.28 23.21
CA SER A 874 -33.32 26.07 22.38
C SER A 874 -31.95 25.48 22.04
N ASP A 875 -30.98 26.33 21.66
CA ASP A 875 -29.62 25.88 21.34
C ASP A 875 -28.95 25.22 22.55
N LYS A 876 -29.18 25.76 23.75
CA LYS A 876 -28.66 25.21 25.01
C LYS A 876 -29.31 23.89 25.38
N GLU A 877 -30.60 23.71 25.11
CA GLU A 877 -31.30 22.44 25.31
C GLU A 877 -30.71 21.33 24.41
N GLU A 878 -30.34 21.67 23.18
CA GLU A 878 -29.62 20.76 22.27
C GLU A 878 -28.11 20.63 22.56
N MET A 879 -27.60 21.35 23.56
CA MET A 879 -26.17 21.41 23.91
C MET A 879 -25.29 21.84 22.73
N LEU A 880 -25.79 22.76 21.89
CA LEU A 880 -25.02 23.33 20.79
C LEU A 880 -23.93 24.26 21.30
N ILE A 881 -22.71 24.05 20.81
CA ILE A 881 -21.58 24.92 21.08
C ILE A 881 -21.60 26.12 20.11
N PRO A 882 -21.22 27.33 20.55
CA PRO A 882 -21.10 28.49 19.67
C PRO A 882 -20.21 28.20 18.46
N PHE A 883 -20.52 28.77 17.31
CA PHE A 883 -19.73 28.63 16.10
C PHE A 883 -18.37 29.31 16.27
N ASP A 884 -17.34 28.56 15.93
CA ASP A 884 -15.97 29.03 15.77
C ASP A 884 -15.55 28.56 14.38
N PRO A 885 -15.18 29.48 13.46
CA PRO A 885 -14.75 29.09 12.13
C PRO A 885 -13.49 28.23 12.14
N MET A 886 -12.61 28.36 13.13
CA MET A 886 -11.39 27.56 13.20
C MET A 886 -11.66 26.25 13.96
N ILE A 887 -11.37 25.11 13.32
CA ILE A 887 -11.39 23.83 14.03
C ILE A 887 -10.17 23.80 14.95
N PRO A 888 -10.35 23.64 16.29
CA PRO A 888 -9.25 23.70 17.23
C PRO A 888 -8.29 22.53 16.99
N PRO A 889 -6.98 22.78 16.82
CA PRO A 889 -6.01 21.70 16.75
C PRO A 889 -5.90 21.04 18.12
N ASP A 890 -6.33 19.79 18.20
CA ASP A 890 -6.25 18.99 19.43
C ASP A 890 -5.33 17.79 19.21
N PRO A 891 -4.06 17.84 19.67
CA PRO A 891 -3.14 16.71 19.58
C PRO A 891 -3.68 15.45 20.26
N LYS A 892 -4.61 15.58 21.22
CA LYS A 892 -5.23 14.42 21.87
C LYS A 892 -6.09 13.62 20.90
N ARG A 893 -6.65 14.25 19.86
CA ARG A 893 -7.48 13.58 18.86
C ARG A 893 -6.67 12.85 17.78
N VAL A 894 -5.34 12.92 17.83
CA VAL A 894 -4.45 12.14 16.96
C VAL A 894 -4.34 10.71 17.49
N ILE A 895 -5.04 9.79 16.84
CA ILE A 895 -5.13 8.39 17.24
C ILE A 895 -3.91 7.57 16.81
N SER A 896 -3.13 8.05 15.84
CA SER A 896 -1.86 7.41 15.48
C SER A 896 -0.70 7.80 16.41
N HIS A 897 -0.94 8.64 17.43
CA HIS A 897 0.07 9.07 18.40
C HIS A 897 1.35 9.60 17.73
N ASN A 898 2.48 8.90 17.92
CA ASN A 898 3.78 9.22 17.32
C ASN A 898 4.00 8.52 15.97
N ASN A 899 3.13 7.59 15.59
CA ASN A 899 3.24 6.83 14.36
C ASN A 899 2.80 7.71 13.18
N GLN A 900 3.71 7.91 12.24
CA GLN A 900 3.42 8.53 10.95
C GLN A 900 3.04 7.43 9.96
N VAL A 901 1.76 7.37 9.63
CA VAL A 901 1.18 6.49 8.62
C VAL A 901 1.40 7.11 7.25
N LEU A 902 2.60 6.93 6.71
CA LEU A 902 3.00 7.55 5.46
C LEU A 902 2.20 6.96 4.29
N GLY A 903 1.87 7.81 3.32
CA GLY A 903 1.21 7.41 2.07
C GLY A 903 -0.17 6.76 2.25
N ALA A 904 -0.87 6.94 3.38
CA ALA A 904 -2.22 6.42 3.56
C ALA A 904 -3.22 7.15 2.65
N THR A 905 -3.77 6.43 1.68
CA THR A 905 -4.72 6.94 0.68
C THR A 905 -6.15 6.45 0.94
N CYS A 906 -6.31 5.40 1.74
CA CYS A 906 -7.59 4.76 1.99
C CYS A 906 -7.82 4.57 3.50
N LEU A 907 -9.04 4.83 3.94
CA LEU A 907 -9.50 4.59 5.29
C LEU A 907 -10.75 3.71 5.23
N THR A 908 -10.74 2.60 5.95
CA THR A 908 -11.88 1.68 6.05
C THR A 908 -12.31 1.57 7.50
N SER A 909 -13.61 1.75 7.76
CA SER A 909 -14.20 1.55 9.09
C SER A 909 -15.10 0.31 9.09
N SER A 910 -15.08 -0.43 10.20
CA SER A 910 -15.93 -1.60 10.45
C SER A 910 -16.53 -1.52 11.86
N PRO A 911 -17.80 -1.88 12.07
CA PRO A 911 -18.38 -1.96 13.40
C PRO A 911 -17.78 -3.11 14.21
N ALA A 912 -17.60 -2.89 15.51
CA ALA A 912 -17.40 -3.97 16.47
C ALA A 912 -18.75 -4.63 16.82
N HIS A 913 -18.74 -5.71 17.62
CA HIS A 913 -20.00 -6.30 18.10
C HIS A 913 -20.68 -5.41 19.16
N VAL A 914 -19.86 -4.68 19.93
CA VAL A 914 -20.31 -3.61 20.83
C VAL A 914 -20.61 -2.33 20.06
N GLU A 915 -21.62 -1.58 20.50
CA GLU A 915 -22.11 -0.40 19.79
C GLU A 915 -21.20 0.81 19.98
N SER A 916 -20.48 0.89 21.10
CA SER A 916 -19.64 2.05 21.40
C SER A 916 -18.35 2.12 20.59
N THR A 917 -17.89 1.00 20.02
CA THR A 917 -16.55 0.88 19.39
C THR A 917 -16.62 0.74 17.88
N SER A 918 -15.77 1.48 17.19
CA SER A 918 -15.52 1.36 15.75
C SER A 918 -14.09 0.91 15.49
N LEU A 919 -13.90 -0.02 14.56
CA LEU A 919 -12.60 -0.43 14.08
C LEU A 919 -12.22 0.44 12.88
N LEU A 920 -10.95 0.84 12.81
CA LEU A 920 -10.41 1.62 11.70
C LEU A 920 -9.15 0.96 11.17
N PHE A 921 -9.09 0.83 9.85
CA PHE A 921 -7.90 0.44 9.13
C PHE A 921 -7.53 1.51 8.10
N ALA A 922 -6.34 2.09 8.25
CA ALA A 922 -5.73 3.00 7.31
C ALA A 922 -4.68 2.25 6.49
N HIS A 923 -4.75 2.37 5.17
CA HIS A 923 -3.80 1.72 4.28
C HIS A 923 -3.43 2.59 3.07
N GLY A 924 -2.27 2.26 2.50
CA GLY A 924 -1.62 2.95 1.40
C GLY A 924 -0.19 2.41 1.33
N LEU A 925 0.82 3.27 1.47
CA LEU A 925 2.19 2.79 1.73
C LEU A 925 2.29 2.06 3.07
N ASP A 926 1.90 2.72 4.17
CA ASP A 926 1.85 2.09 5.49
C ASP A 926 0.48 1.49 5.82
N LEU A 927 0.50 0.52 6.74
CA LEU A 927 -0.71 -0.04 7.34
C LEU A 927 -0.82 0.40 8.81
N PHE A 928 -1.98 0.91 9.19
CA PHE A 928 -2.29 1.26 10.58
C PHE A 928 -3.69 0.79 10.93
N PHE A 929 -3.82 0.12 12.07
CA PHE A 929 -5.09 -0.32 12.60
C PHE A 929 -5.30 0.24 13.99
N THR A 930 -6.54 0.57 14.32
CA THR A 930 -6.93 0.85 15.70
C THR A 930 -8.38 0.44 15.98
N ARG A 931 -8.62 -0.08 17.19
CA ARG A 931 -9.95 -0.25 17.80
C ARG A 931 -10.24 0.79 18.88
N GLY A 932 -9.38 1.81 19.02
CA GLY A 932 -9.48 2.84 20.05
C GLY A 932 -10.55 3.92 19.80
N LEU A 933 -11.30 3.83 18.69
CA LEU A 933 -12.33 4.80 18.36
C LEU A 933 -13.63 4.48 19.10
N THR A 934 -13.95 5.34 20.07
CA THR A 934 -15.20 5.30 20.84
C THR A 934 -15.88 6.68 20.79
N PRO A 935 -16.61 6.99 19.70
CA PRO A 935 -17.19 8.32 19.47
C PRO A 935 -18.00 8.95 20.62
N SER A 936 -18.73 8.11 21.36
CA SER A 936 -19.55 8.51 22.51
C SER A 936 -18.93 8.09 23.85
N GLY A 937 -17.67 7.63 23.84
CA GLY A 937 -17.06 6.87 24.92
C GLY A 937 -17.60 5.44 25.02
N SER A 938 -16.90 4.59 25.78
CA SER A 938 -17.28 3.19 26.00
C SER A 938 -18.43 3.08 27.02
N PHE A 939 -19.68 3.10 26.55
CA PHE A 939 -20.86 3.06 27.43
C PHE A 939 -21.42 1.64 27.67
N ASP A 940 -21.04 0.67 26.83
CA ASP A 940 -21.47 -0.73 26.90
C ASP A 940 -20.39 -1.67 27.47
N ILE A 941 -19.22 -1.12 27.80
CA ILE A 941 -18.10 -1.84 28.41
C ILE A 941 -17.71 -1.13 29.72
N LEU A 942 -17.43 -1.91 30.75
CA LEU A 942 -16.92 -1.40 32.02
C LEU A 942 -15.50 -0.84 31.82
N SER A 943 -15.24 0.38 32.29
CA SER A 943 -13.93 1.02 32.15
C SER A 943 -12.80 0.19 32.76
N ASP A 944 -11.63 0.18 32.12
CA ASP A 944 -10.43 -0.45 32.68
C ASP A 944 -9.99 0.13 34.02
N ALA A 945 -10.33 1.41 34.27
CA ALA A 945 -10.07 2.10 35.53
C ALA A 945 -11.03 1.70 36.66
N PHE A 946 -11.98 0.79 36.43
CA PHE A 946 -12.96 0.41 37.45
C PHE A 946 -12.29 -0.38 38.58
N ASN A 947 -12.41 0.14 39.81
CA ASN A 947 -11.75 -0.43 40.99
C ASN A 947 -12.50 -1.65 41.55
N LYS A 948 -12.36 -2.81 40.88
CA LYS A 948 -12.95 -4.08 41.33
C LYS A 948 -12.53 -4.49 42.75
N PRO A 949 -11.24 -4.36 43.16
CA PRO A 949 -10.83 -4.67 44.53
C PRO A 949 -11.59 -3.86 45.59
N GLN A 950 -11.79 -2.56 45.35
CA GLN A 950 -12.56 -1.71 46.26
C GLN A 950 -14.02 -2.16 46.36
N LEU A 951 -14.66 -2.54 45.25
CA LEU A 951 -16.02 -3.08 45.25
C LEU A 951 -16.10 -4.36 46.10
N VAL A 952 -15.19 -5.31 45.89
CA VAL A 952 -15.14 -6.57 46.64
C VAL A 952 -14.90 -6.32 48.12
N PHE A 953 -13.96 -5.45 48.47
CA PHE A 953 -13.68 -5.08 49.85
C PHE A 953 -14.91 -4.49 50.54
N THR A 954 -15.60 -3.54 49.88
CA THR A 954 -16.80 -2.89 50.42
C THR A 954 -17.92 -3.91 50.68
N LEU A 955 -18.16 -4.84 49.76
CA LEU A 955 -19.14 -5.92 49.92
C LEU A 955 -18.81 -6.82 51.11
N LEU A 956 -17.53 -7.18 51.29
CA LEU A 956 -17.08 -7.99 52.43
C LEU A 956 -17.24 -7.25 53.76
N THR A 957 -16.90 -5.96 53.81
CA THR A 957 -17.10 -5.13 55.01
C THR A 957 -18.57 -5.03 55.39
N LEU A 958 -19.47 -4.79 54.42
CA LEU A 958 -20.92 -4.76 54.66
C LEU A 958 -21.46 -6.11 55.14
N LEU A 959 -21.02 -7.22 54.53
CA LEU A 959 -21.42 -8.56 54.95
C LEU A 959 -21.00 -8.85 56.40
N MET A 960 -19.77 -8.49 56.78
CA MET A 960 -19.30 -8.62 58.15
C MET A 960 -20.12 -7.76 59.11
N ALA A 961 -20.38 -6.50 58.76
CA ALA A 961 -21.19 -5.59 59.56
C ALA A 961 -22.61 -6.14 59.79
N ILE A 962 -23.24 -6.75 58.78
CA ILE A 962 -24.54 -7.41 58.90
C ILE A 962 -24.45 -8.64 59.83
N ARG A 963 -23.45 -9.50 59.65
CA ARG A 963 -23.29 -10.71 60.48
C ARG A 963 -23.01 -10.38 61.95
N VAL A 964 -22.31 -9.28 62.23
CA VAL A 964 -22.05 -8.81 63.59
C VAL A 964 -23.27 -8.11 64.20
N SER A 965 -23.99 -7.28 63.43
CA SER A 965 -25.15 -6.53 63.93
C SER A 965 -26.39 -7.40 64.14
N GLN A 966 -26.60 -8.43 63.32
CA GLN A 966 -27.76 -9.33 63.40
C GLN A 966 -27.95 -9.97 64.80
N PRO A 967 -26.94 -10.60 65.44
CA PRO A 967 -27.11 -11.15 66.79
C PRO A 967 -27.29 -10.05 67.85
N ILE A 968 -26.62 -8.89 67.71
CA ILE A 968 -26.77 -7.76 68.63
C ILE A 968 -28.22 -7.25 68.64
N ILE A 969 -28.81 -7.09 67.46
CA ILE A 969 -30.19 -6.62 67.30
C ILE A 969 -31.18 -7.69 67.78
N LYS A 970 -30.98 -8.97 67.43
CA LYS A 970 -31.81 -10.07 67.96
C LYS A 970 -31.76 -10.15 69.48
N GLY A 971 -30.58 -9.98 70.08
CA GLY A 971 -30.40 -9.94 71.53
C GLY A 971 -31.12 -8.75 72.17
N ARG A 972 -31.04 -7.55 71.57
CA ARG A 972 -31.79 -6.37 72.05
C ARG A 972 -33.30 -6.55 71.93
N LEU A 973 -33.79 -7.08 70.80
CA LEU A 973 -35.22 -7.38 70.59
C LEU A 973 -35.74 -8.44 71.55
N LEU A 974 -34.96 -9.51 71.82
CA LEU A 974 -35.34 -10.53 72.79
C LEU A 974 -35.47 -9.93 74.19
N LYS A 975 -34.47 -9.14 74.63
CA LYS A 975 -34.52 -8.42 75.92
C LYS A 975 -35.70 -7.47 76.01
N ALA A 976 -36.02 -6.75 74.94
CA ALA A 976 -37.17 -5.83 74.88
C ALA A 976 -38.53 -6.55 74.85
N LYS A 977 -38.58 -7.84 74.49
CA LYS A 977 -39.80 -8.66 74.53
C LYS A 977 -39.98 -9.42 75.85
N TRP A 978 -38.90 -9.60 76.61
CA TRP A 978 -38.89 -10.38 77.87
C TRP A 978 -38.98 -9.49 79.11
N ASN A 979 -38.66 -8.20 78.97
CA ASN A 979 -39.19 -7.14 79.83
C ASN A 979 -40.54 -6.67 79.28
#